data_AF-A0A9Q1KSY9-F1
#
_entry.id   AF-A0A9Q1KSY9-F1
#
_cell.length_a   1.000
_cell.length_b   1.000
_cell.length_c   1.000
_cell.angle_alpha   90.00
_cell.angle_beta   90.00
_cell.angle_gamma   90.00
#
_symmetry.space_group_name_H-M   'P 1'
#
loop_
_entity.id
_entity.type
_entity.pdbx_description
1 polymer ?
#
loop_
_entity_poly.entity_id
_entity_poly.type
_entity_poly.pdbx_seq_one_letter_code
_entity_poly.pdbx_strand_id
1 'polypeptide(L)'
;MKNRGEQEHRKKMKYVLVTGGVVSGLGKGVTASSVGVLLKACGLRVTSIKIDPYLNTDAGTMSPFEHGEVFVLDDGGEVDLDLGNYERFLDIKLTRDHNITTGKVYQASYFINYVINKERKGDYLGKTVQVVPHITDAIQEWIDRVANIPVDGREGPPDVCVIELGGTIGDIESMPFIEALGQFSYRVGPGNFCLIHVSLVPVLNVVGEQPLHENVKAKLSQFCHVPGENIITLYDVPNIWHIPLLLRDQKAHEAILNVLNLSSIAKKPVLDEWTERAELCDMLHQPVRIAMVGKYTGLSDSYLSVLKALLHASVACRRKLTVDWIPASDLEDETKAENPESYRVAWDLLKGADGVLVPGGFGDRGVQGKILAAKYARENKVPYLGICLGMQTAVIEFARSVLGLKDANSEEFDPSTKNPFVVFMPEVLNAVFLSRCVIDIACIFMCLCDAVSTGIDNTYGGDHAAWFKEDIFSCQELQECKTVNPEMVPQLESAGMSFTGKDETGQRMEIIELPDHPFFIGAQFHPEYKSRPGKPSPLFVGLIAAASGQLDAVLENPSSFVHNFLKRESPSCNGPPAKKSHHDAPSSNGRANGFHKDCRNGFVNSIHKTHANGSVNGMCNGHSNGSVTGIYPEYANGMNGVYSDGIYGSSLNGIISNGNGFHH
;
A
#
# COMPACT_ATOMS: atom_id res chain seq x y z
N MET A 1 -19.48 44.49 -33.54
CA MET A 1 -19.13 44.54 -32.11
C MET A 1 -19.59 43.22 -31.50
N LYS A 2 -18.74 42.18 -31.60
CA LYS A 2 -18.01 41.53 -30.50
C LYS A 2 -18.93 40.84 -29.47
N ASN A 3 -18.67 39.54 -29.28
CA ASN A 3 -19.18 38.63 -28.23
C ASN A 3 -20.28 37.63 -28.63
N ARG A 4 -20.03 36.82 -29.67
CA ARG A 4 -20.64 35.49 -29.86
C ARG A 4 -19.59 34.47 -30.30
N GLY A 5 -18.45 34.43 -29.59
CA GLY A 5 -17.27 33.66 -29.99
C GLY A 5 -16.49 33.03 -28.83
N GLU A 6 -17.11 32.86 -27.66
CA GLU A 6 -16.57 32.03 -26.58
C GLU A 6 -17.62 30.96 -26.30
N GLN A 7 -17.69 29.95 -27.17
CA GLN A 7 -18.12 28.64 -26.71
C GLN A 7 -17.07 28.21 -25.68
N GLU A 8 -17.45 28.16 -24.41
CA GLU A 8 -16.69 27.47 -23.37
C GLU A 8 -16.19 26.15 -23.96
N HIS A 9 -14.88 26.04 -24.15
CA HIS A 9 -14.26 24.81 -24.59
C HIS A 9 -14.45 23.82 -23.44
N ARG A 10 -15.55 23.06 -23.45
CA ARG A 10 -15.86 22.08 -22.40
C ARG A 10 -14.66 21.16 -22.30
N LYS A 11 -13.90 21.28 -21.19
CA LYS A 11 -12.64 20.57 -20.99
C LYS A 11 -12.91 19.07 -21.14
N LYS A 12 -12.39 18.47 -22.22
CA LYS A 12 -12.61 17.07 -22.53
C LYS A 12 -11.65 16.23 -21.69
N MET A 13 -12.21 15.27 -20.95
CA MET A 13 -11.45 14.30 -20.14
C MET A 13 -10.42 13.58 -21.00
N LYS A 14 -9.22 13.39 -20.44
CA LYS A 14 -8.13 12.63 -21.06
C LYS A 14 -7.92 11.33 -20.30
N TYR A 15 -7.49 10.28 -21.01
CA TYR A 15 -7.35 8.95 -20.44
C TYR A 15 -5.94 8.42 -20.67
N VAL A 16 -5.30 7.93 -19.62
CA VAL A 16 -4.03 7.20 -19.70
C VAL A 16 -4.27 5.78 -19.23
N LEU A 17 -4.31 4.83 -20.15
CA LEU A 17 -4.43 3.41 -19.84
C LEU A 17 -3.04 2.82 -19.58
N VAL A 18 -2.86 2.19 -18.42
CA VAL A 18 -1.68 1.42 -18.04
C VAL A 18 -2.04 -0.05 -18.03
N THR A 19 -1.25 -0.87 -18.71
CA THR A 19 -1.48 -2.33 -18.81
C THR A 19 -0.25 -3.14 -18.47
N GLY A 20 -0.44 -4.40 -18.07
CA GLY A 20 0.62 -5.36 -17.80
C GLY A 20 0.90 -6.32 -18.94
N GLY A 21 2.18 -6.62 -19.16
CA GLY A 21 2.60 -7.67 -20.09
C GLY A 21 2.75 -9.03 -19.39
N VAL A 22 4.00 -9.43 -19.18
CA VAL A 22 4.42 -10.83 -19.03
C VAL A 22 4.09 -11.46 -17.66
N VAL A 23 4.18 -10.68 -16.58
CA VAL A 23 4.03 -11.18 -15.21
C VAL A 23 3.19 -10.21 -14.38
N SER A 24 2.41 -10.73 -13.43
CA SER A 24 1.78 -9.90 -12.39
C SER A 24 2.85 -9.43 -11.39
N GLY A 25 2.58 -8.36 -10.63
CA GLY A 25 3.52 -7.86 -9.61
C GLY A 25 4.73 -7.06 -10.12
N LEU A 26 4.81 -6.72 -11.40
CA LEU A 26 5.91 -5.89 -11.97
C LEU A 26 5.94 -4.42 -11.49
N GLY A 27 5.02 -4.01 -10.60
CA GLY A 27 4.90 -2.61 -10.18
C GLY A 27 4.00 -1.75 -11.09
N LYS A 28 2.92 -2.33 -11.63
CA LYS A 28 1.91 -1.59 -12.42
C LYS A 28 1.28 -0.45 -11.63
N GLY A 29 0.74 -0.72 -10.45
CA GLY A 29 0.15 0.29 -9.57
C GLY A 29 1.13 1.42 -9.21
N VAL A 30 2.40 1.09 -8.95
CA VAL A 30 3.46 2.09 -8.68
C VAL A 30 3.75 2.93 -9.92
N THR A 31 3.83 2.31 -11.10
CA THR A 31 4.06 3.01 -12.38
C THR A 31 2.90 3.95 -12.70
N ALA A 32 1.66 3.45 -12.63
CA ALA A 32 0.46 4.23 -12.90
C ALA A 32 0.30 5.38 -11.90
N SER A 33 0.51 5.14 -10.61
CA SER A 33 0.52 6.18 -9.57
C SER A 33 1.59 7.24 -9.85
N SER A 34 2.79 6.83 -10.27
CA SER A 34 3.90 7.75 -10.57
C SER A 34 3.64 8.60 -11.82
N VAL A 35 2.97 8.04 -12.84
CA VAL A 35 2.47 8.82 -13.98
C VAL A 35 1.46 9.87 -13.51
N GLY A 36 0.54 9.50 -12.62
CA GLY A 36 -0.39 10.44 -12.02
C GLY A 36 0.32 11.58 -11.27
N VAL A 37 1.38 11.27 -10.51
CA VAL A 37 2.21 12.26 -9.80
C VAL A 37 2.83 13.24 -10.78
N LEU A 38 3.39 12.75 -11.88
CA LEU A 38 3.98 13.61 -12.92
C LEU A 38 2.94 14.54 -13.53
N LEU A 39 1.77 14.03 -13.88
CA LEU A 39 0.69 14.84 -14.46
C LEU A 39 0.16 15.87 -13.46
N LYS A 40 0.04 15.51 -12.18
CA LYS A 40 -0.31 16.43 -11.09
C LYS A 40 0.76 17.52 -10.93
N ALA A 41 2.05 17.15 -10.98
CA ALA A 41 3.17 18.08 -10.94
C ALA A 41 3.22 19.03 -12.15
N CYS A 42 2.68 18.62 -13.30
CA CYS A 42 2.46 19.47 -14.47
C CYS A 42 1.26 20.44 -14.31
N GLY A 43 0.56 20.42 -13.18
CA GLY A 43 -0.57 21.30 -12.87
C GLY A 43 -1.94 20.79 -13.33
N LEU A 44 -2.05 19.50 -13.67
CA LEU A 44 -3.31 18.87 -14.08
C LEU A 44 -4.03 18.27 -12.86
N ARG A 45 -5.36 18.25 -12.89
CA ARG A 45 -6.17 17.49 -11.93
C ARG A 45 -6.25 16.04 -12.40
N VAL A 46 -5.92 15.10 -11.52
CA VAL A 46 -5.81 13.67 -11.85
C VAL A 46 -6.77 12.86 -10.99
N THR A 47 -7.47 11.91 -11.60
CA THR A 47 -8.17 10.81 -10.92
C THR A 47 -7.61 9.46 -11.40
N SER A 48 -7.97 8.38 -10.71
CA SER A 48 -7.53 7.03 -11.05
C SER A 48 -8.69 6.02 -11.03
N ILE A 49 -8.71 5.11 -11.99
CA ILE A 49 -9.62 3.95 -12.02
C ILE A 49 -8.76 2.69 -12.09
N LYS A 50 -9.02 1.75 -11.18
CA LYS A 50 -8.42 0.42 -11.19
C LYS A 50 -9.43 -0.59 -11.71
N ILE A 51 -9.06 -1.27 -12.78
CA ILE A 51 -9.81 -2.40 -13.34
C ILE A 51 -9.20 -3.69 -12.82
N ASP A 52 -10.05 -4.55 -12.30
CA ASP A 52 -9.71 -5.85 -11.77
C ASP A 52 -10.47 -6.95 -12.51
N PRO A 53 -9.77 -7.78 -13.30
CA PRO A 53 -10.44 -8.78 -14.12
C PRO A 53 -10.99 -9.98 -13.32
N TYR A 54 -10.67 -10.10 -12.03
CA TYR A 54 -11.22 -11.15 -11.17
C TYR A 54 -12.74 -11.07 -11.01
N LEU A 55 -13.37 -12.20 -10.65
CA LEU A 55 -14.82 -12.34 -10.57
C LEU A 55 -15.45 -11.79 -9.28
N ASN A 56 -14.71 -11.71 -8.18
CA ASN A 56 -15.23 -11.14 -6.93
C ASN A 56 -15.73 -9.71 -7.15
N THR A 57 -16.87 -9.36 -6.56
CA THR A 57 -17.42 -8.00 -6.64
C THR A 57 -16.50 -7.01 -5.92
N ASP A 58 -16.12 -7.33 -4.69
CA ASP A 58 -15.29 -6.51 -3.82
C ASP A 58 -14.17 -7.36 -3.21
N ALA A 59 -13.10 -6.70 -2.77
CA ALA A 59 -11.90 -7.38 -2.29
C ALA A 59 -12.06 -7.93 -0.86
N GLY A 60 -12.97 -7.40 -0.04
CA GLY A 60 -13.05 -7.74 1.39
C GLY A 60 -13.46 -9.17 1.72
N THR A 61 -13.96 -9.92 0.75
CA THR A 61 -14.22 -11.36 0.92
C THR A 61 -12.98 -12.23 0.68
N MET A 62 -11.89 -11.65 0.18
CA MET A 62 -10.69 -12.39 -0.18
C MET A 62 -9.74 -12.54 1.01
N SER A 63 -9.04 -13.66 1.05
CA SER A 63 -7.98 -13.87 2.03
C SER A 63 -6.80 -12.95 1.72
N PRO A 64 -6.24 -12.23 2.72
CA PRO A 64 -5.02 -11.44 2.54
C PRO A 64 -3.80 -12.25 2.09
N PHE A 65 -3.86 -13.59 2.21
CA PHE A 65 -2.82 -14.50 1.72
C PHE A 65 -2.84 -14.66 0.19
N GLU A 66 -4.03 -14.59 -0.43
CA GLU A 66 -4.19 -14.84 -1.86
C GLU A 66 -4.07 -13.56 -2.70
N HIS A 67 -4.72 -12.50 -2.22
CA HIS A 67 -4.86 -11.25 -2.96
C HIS A 67 -3.93 -10.13 -2.43
N GLY A 68 -3.39 -10.30 -1.22
CA GLY A 68 -2.81 -9.20 -0.45
C GLY A 68 -3.87 -8.49 0.39
N GLU A 69 -3.43 -7.50 1.16
CA GLU A 69 -4.29 -6.70 2.03
C GLU A 69 -5.47 -6.05 1.26
N VAL A 70 -6.64 -5.99 1.91
CA VAL A 70 -7.80 -5.25 1.43
C VAL A 70 -7.63 -3.80 1.84
N PHE A 71 -7.74 -2.86 0.89
CA PHE A 71 -7.70 -1.44 1.21
C PHE A 71 -9.10 -0.88 1.38
N VAL A 72 -9.32 -0.04 2.39
CA VAL A 72 -10.65 0.53 2.66
C VAL A 72 -10.66 2.04 2.41
N LEU A 73 -11.64 2.48 1.61
CA LEU A 73 -11.82 3.88 1.20
C LEU A 73 -12.72 4.67 2.18
N ASP A 74 -12.70 6.00 2.07
CA ASP A 74 -13.51 6.92 2.89
C ASP A 74 -15.02 6.62 2.84
N ASP A 75 -15.51 6.07 1.74
CA ASP A 75 -16.92 5.71 1.54
C ASP A 75 -17.24 4.27 1.95
N GLY A 76 -16.33 3.57 2.64
CA GLY A 76 -16.48 2.18 3.05
C GLY A 76 -16.31 1.16 1.92
N GLY A 77 -15.76 1.56 0.76
CA GLY A 77 -15.42 0.63 -0.31
C GLY A 77 -14.25 -0.28 0.07
N GLU A 78 -14.47 -1.59 0.02
CA GLU A 78 -13.44 -2.62 0.17
C GLU A 78 -12.82 -2.93 -1.19
N VAL A 79 -11.61 -2.45 -1.43
CA VAL A 79 -11.00 -2.43 -2.76
C VAL A 79 -9.60 -3.06 -2.76
N ASP A 80 -9.09 -3.26 -3.96
CA ASP A 80 -7.73 -3.73 -4.19
C ASP A 80 -6.67 -2.78 -3.59
N LEU A 81 -5.53 -3.36 -3.19
CA LEU A 81 -4.44 -2.67 -2.51
C LEU A 81 -3.80 -1.54 -3.34
N ASP A 82 -3.86 -1.62 -4.67
CA ASP A 82 -3.32 -0.59 -5.55
C ASP A 82 -4.08 0.74 -5.43
N LEU A 83 -5.36 0.73 -5.04
CA LEU A 83 -6.11 1.95 -4.75
C LEU A 83 -5.44 2.77 -3.65
N GLY A 84 -4.87 2.09 -2.65
CA GLY A 84 -4.07 2.70 -1.61
C GLY A 84 -2.73 3.28 -2.10
N ASN A 85 -2.20 2.86 -3.26
CA ASN A 85 -1.05 3.52 -3.88
C ASN A 85 -1.46 4.87 -4.47
N TYR A 86 -2.57 4.90 -5.21
CA TYR A 86 -3.08 6.12 -5.83
C TYR A 86 -3.40 7.19 -4.79
N GLU A 87 -4.12 6.84 -3.72
CA GLU A 87 -4.44 7.79 -2.66
C GLU A 87 -3.19 8.36 -1.98
N ARG A 88 -2.17 7.51 -1.74
CA ARG A 88 -0.92 7.93 -1.08
C ARG A 88 -0.04 8.80 -1.96
N PHE A 89 0.09 8.46 -3.24
CA PHE A 89 0.96 9.17 -4.18
C PHE A 89 0.31 10.47 -4.66
N LEU A 90 -0.99 10.43 -4.94
CA LEU A 90 -1.71 11.54 -5.55
C LEU A 90 -2.36 12.46 -4.52
N ASP A 91 -2.43 12.09 -3.24
CA ASP A 91 -3.14 12.85 -2.21
C ASP A 91 -4.57 13.20 -2.68
N ILE A 92 -5.32 12.14 -2.99
CA ILE A 92 -6.71 12.17 -3.45
C ILE A 92 -7.54 11.21 -2.59
N LYS A 93 -8.86 11.35 -2.67
CA LYS A 93 -9.84 10.47 -2.02
C LYS A 93 -10.67 9.78 -3.08
N LEU A 94 -10.46 8.48 -3.24
CA LEU A 94 -11.20 7.66 -4.18
C LEU A 94 -12.48 7.13 -3.52
N THR A 95 -13.37 6.57 -4.33
CA THR A 95 -14.63 5.96 -3.90
C THR A 95 -14.69 4.51 -4.40
N ARG A 96 -15.58 3.69 -3.83
CA ARG A 96 -15.78 2.28 -4.24
C ARG A 96 -15.98 2.07 -5.74
N ASP A 97 -16.48 3.10 -6.43
CA ASP A 97 -16.72 3.12 -7.87
C ASP A 97 -15.44 3.25 -8.70
N HIS A 98 -14.34 3.74 -8.12
CA HIS A 98 -13.02 3.81 -8.78
C HIS A 98 -12.34 2.44 -8.89
N ASN A 99 -12.88 1.42 -8.22
CA ASN A 99 -12.51 0.03 -8.41
C ASN A 99 -13.63 -0.71 -9.17
N ILE A 100 -13.33 -1.12 -10.41
CA ILE A 100 -14.25 -1.88 -11.25
C ILE A 100 -13.75 -3.32 -11.37
N THR A 101 -14.61 -4.27 -11.03
CA THR A 101 -14.32 -5.71 -11.09
C THR A 101 -15.21 -6.39 -12.11
N THR A 102 -14.85 -7.59 -12.58
CA THR A 102 -15.76 -8.39 -13.41
C THR A 102 -17.06 -8.66 -12.65
N GLY A 103 -16.97 -8.98 -11.36
CA GLY A 103 -18.12 -9.17 -10.48
C GLY A 103 -19.09 -7.99 -10.54
N LYS A 104 -18.61 -6.76 -10.33
CA LYS A 104 -19.41 -5.52 -10.37
C LYS A 104 -20.11 -5.32 -11.71
N VAL A 105 -19.41 -5.53 -12.82
CA VAL A 105 -19.99 -5.33 -14.18
C VAL A 105 -21.11 -6.33 -14.47
N TYR A 106 -20.97 -7.56 -13.97
CA TYR A 106 -21.96 -8.62 -14.19
C TYR A 106 -23.10 -8.58 -13.17
N GLN A 107 -22.88 -8.04 -11.96
CA GLN A 107 -23.72 -8.28 -10.79
C GLN A 107 -25.20 -7.95 -10.97
N ALA A 108 -26.02 -8.71 -10.25
CA ALA A 108 -27.45 -8.57 -10.11
C ALA A 108 -27.87 -8.07 -8.70
N SER A 109 -27.18 -7.08 -8.11
CA SER A 109 -27.58 -6.54 -6.79
C SER A 109 -28.71 -5.51 -6.91
N TYR A 110 -29.78 -5.65 -6.13
CA TYR A 110 -31.05 -4.90 -6.25
C TYR A 110 -30.91 -3.36 -6.28
N PHE A 111 -29.79 -2.81 -5.83
CA PHE A 111 -29.53 -1.37 -5.76
C PHE A 111 -28.66 -0.83 -6.89
N ILE A 112 -28.00 -1.69 -7.69
CA ILE A 112 -27.09 -1.24 -8.74
C ILE A 112 -27.44 -1.85 -10.10
N ASN A 113 -27.73 -0.99 -11.08
CA ASN A 113 -28.24 -1.39 -12.41
C ASN A 113 -27.12 -1.90 -13.32
N TYR A 114 -26.59 -3.11 -13.07
CA TYR A 114 -25.63 -3.75 -13.98
C TYR A 114 -26.26 -4.85 -14.82
N VAL A 115 -25.47 -5.48 -15.69
CA VAL A 115 -25.96 -6.11 -16.93
C VAL A 115 -27.03 -7.18 -16.65
N ILE A 116 -26.85 -8.03 -15.64
CA ILE A 116 -27.86 -9.04 -15.31
C ILE A 116 -29.14 -8.40 -14.72
N ASN A 117 -29.03 -7.34 -13.92
CA ASN A 117 -30.21 -6.62 -13.42
C ASN A 117 -30.99 -5.90 -14.51
N LYS A 118 -30.28 -5.21 -15.41
CA LYS A 118 -30.87 -4.55 -16.58
C LYS A 118 -31.62 -5.57 -17.46
N GLU A 119 -31.07 -6.78 -17.60
CA GLU A 119 -31.75 -7.89 -18.27
C GLU A 119 -33.04 -8.30 -17.56
N ARG A 120 -32.99 -8.58 -16.25
CA ARG A 120 -34.16 -8.98 -15.46
C ARG A 120 -35.26 -7.92 -15.42
N LYS A 121 -34.88 -6.64 -15.41
CA LYS A 121 -35.81 -5.50 -15.43
C LYS A 121 -36.45 -5.27 -16.81
N GLY A 122 -35.88 -5.86 -17.86
CA GLY A 122 -36.34 -5.70 -19.23
C GLY A 122 -35.78 -4.45 -19.94
N ASP A 123 -34.70 -3.85 -19.42
CA ASP A 123 -34.08 -2.65 -19.99
C ASP A 123 -33.48 -2.92 -21.40
N TYR A 124 -33.18 -4.18 -21.72
CA TYR A 124 -32.75 -4.61 -23.06
C TYR A 124 -33.91 -4.99 -24.00
N LEU A 125 -35.16 -4.68 -23.63
CA LEU A 125 -36.37 -4.89 -24.45
C LEU A 125 -36.55 -6.35 -24.92
N GLY A 126 -36.15 -7.32 -24.08
CA GLY A 126 -36.24 -8.75 -24.38
C GLY A 126 -35.23 -9.27 -25.42
N LYS A 127 -34.24 -8.45 -25.83
CA LYS A 127 -33.15 -8.89 -26.70
C LYS A 127 -32.12 -9.72 -25.93
N THR A 128 -31.44 -10.61 -26.63
CA THR A 128 -30.32 -11.39 -26.08
C THR A 128 -29.17 -10.47 -25.66
N VAL A 129 -28.73 -10.63 -24.41
CA VAL A 129 -27.55 -9.95 -23.85
C VAL A 129 -26.30 -10.78 -24.12
N GLN A 130 -25.21 -10.11 -24.50
CA GLN A 130 -23.94 -10.72 -24.91
C GLN A 130 -22.77 -9.88 -24.38
N VAL A 131 -21.56 -10.44 -24.34
CA VAL A 131 -20.34 -9.72 -23.90
C VAL A 131 -20.15 -8.46 -24.75
N VAL A 132 -20.17 -8.58 -26.07
CA VAL A 132 -20.18 -7.45 -26.99
C VAL A 132 -21.59 -7.29 -27.56
N PRO A 133 -22.21 -6.10 -27.51
CA PRO A 133 -21.69 -4.86 -26.93
C PRO A 133 -22.07 -4.65 -25.46
N HIS A 134 -22.93 -5.47 -24.85
CA HIS A 134 -23.60 -5.10 -23.60
C HIS A 134 -22.67 -4.99 -22.38
N ILE A 135 -21.69 -5.90 -22.24
CA ILE A 135 -20.67 -5.83 -21.17
C ILE A 135 -19.66 -4.74 -21.51
N THR A 136 -19.21 -4.64 -22.77
CA THR A 136 -18.23 -3.64 -23.19
C THR A 136 -18.77 -2.21 -23.10
N ASP A 137 -20.05 -1.99 -23.38
CA ASP A 137 -20.74 -0.71 -23.22
C ASP A 137 -20.89 -0.36 -21.73
N ALA A 138 -21.23 -1.33 -20.88
CA ALA A 138 -21.33 -1.11 -19.43
C ALA A 138 -19.97 -0.69 -18.82
N ILE A 139 -18.86 -1.33 -19.23
CA ILE A 139 -17.51 -0.94 -18.82
C ILE A 139 -17.19 0.48 -19.28
N GLN A 140 -17.50 0.79 -20.54
CA GLN A 140 -17.28 2.11 -21.12
C GLN A 140 -18.10 3.22 -20.45
N GLU A 141 -19.37 2.96 -20.12
CA GLU A 141 -20.24 3.87 -19.37
C GLU A 141 -19.71 4.09 -17.95
N TRP A 142 -19.20 3.03 -17.30
CA TRP A 142 -18.60 3.12 -15.98
C TRP A 142 -17.39 4.04 -15.99
N ILE A 143 -16.42 3.79 -16.88
CA ILE A 143 -15.19 4.57 -16.98
C ILE A 143 -15.51 6.05 -17.20
N ASP A 144 -16.40 6.37 -18.15
CA ASP A 144 -16.75 7.75 -18.46
C ASP A 144 -17.46 8.45 -17.29
N ARG A 145 -18.37 7.75 -16.59
CA ARG A 145 -19.05 8.28 -15.40
C ARG A 145 -18.06 8.57 -14.27
N VAL A 146 -17.24 7.59 -13.92
CA VAL A 146 -16.36 7.64 -12.74
C VAL A 146 -15.19 8.60 -12.94
N ALA A 147 -14.65 8.70 -14.16
CA ALA A 147 -13.58 9.64 -14.47
C ALA A 147 -13.98 11.11 -14.21
N ASN A 148 -15.28 11.44 -14.25
CA ASN A 148 -15.78 12.79 -13.99
C ASN A 148 -16.04 13.08 -12.50
N ILE A 149 -15.93 12.09 -11.61
CA ILE A 149 -16.11 12.29 -10.16
C ILE A 149 -14.91 13.08 -9.62
N PRO A 150 -15.12 14.20 -8.90
CA PRO A 150 -14.05 14.93 -8.25
C PRO A 150 -13.48 14.15 -7.05
N VAL A 151 -12.16 14.04 -6.99
CA VAL A 151 -11.43 13.26 -5.95
C VAL A 151 -10.42 14.10 -5.16
N ASP A 152 -10.25 15.37 -5.51
CA ASP A 152 -9.26 16.29 -4.94
C ASP A 152 -9.89 17.38 -4.04
N GLY A 153 -11.16 17.19 -3.66
CA GLY A 153 -11.93 18.14 -2.85
C GLY A 153 -12.34 19.44 -3.58
N ARG A 154 -12.08 19.54 -4.90
CA ARG A 154 -12.47 20.70 -5.71
C ARG A 154 -13.69 20.37 -6.56
N GLU A 155 -14.53 21.38 -6.81
CA GLU A 155 -15.68 21.23 -7.70
C GLU A 155 -15.26 20.98 -9.16
N GLY A 156 -16.14 20.31 -9.92
CA GLY A 156 -15.95 20.01 -11.34
C GLY A 156 -15.00 18.83 -11.61
N PRO A 157 -14.99 18.32 -12.86
CA PRO A 157 -14.29 17.09 -13.19
C PRO A 157 -12.76 17.26 -13.19
N PRO A 158 -12.02 16.16 -12.97
CA PRO A 158 -10.58 16.07 -13.25
C PRO A 158 -10.23 16.35 -14.72
N ASP A 159 -8.94 16.46 -15.01
CA ASP A 159 -8.42 16.74 -16.35
C ASP A 159 -7.97 15.45 -17.05
N VAL A 160 -7.40 14.54 -16.26
CA VAL A 160 -6.87 13.26 -16.72
C VAL A 160 -7.32 12.16 -15.76
N CYS A 161 -7.78 11.05 -16.32
CA CYS A 161 -8.02 9.80 -15.61
C CYS A 161 -6.92 8.80 -15.98
N VAL A 162 -6.13 8.38 -14.99
CA VAL A 162 -5.23 7.23 -15.13
C VAL A 162 -6.07 5.97 -14.93
N ILE A 163 -6.04 5.05 -15.86
CA ILE A 163 -6.74 3.78 -15.79
C ILE A 163 -5.68 2.69 -15.70
N GLU A 164 -5.70 1.88 -14.65
CA GLU A 164 -4.88 0.68 -14.58
C GLU A 164 -5.73 -0.55 -14.88
N LEU A 165 -5.30 -1.34 -15.86
CA LEU A 165 -5.80 -2.69 -16.05
C LEU A 165 -4.93 -3.68 -15.25
N GLY A 166 -5.52 -4.21 -14.19
CA GLY A 166 -4.97 -5.27 -13.36
C GLY A 166 -4.77 -6.58 -14.12
N GLY A 167 -4.09 -7.53 -13.49
CA GLY A 167 -3.75 -8.80 -14.13
C GLY A 167 -2.65 -8.68 -15.19
N THR A 168 -2.63 -9.64 -16.11
CA THR A 168 -1.80 -9.64 -17.32
C THR A 168 -2.68 -9.40 -18.54
N ILE A 169 -2.08 -9.25 -19.72
CA ILE A 169 -2.84 -9.23 -20.98
C ILE A 169 -2.74 -10.61 -21.64
N GLY A 170 -3.85 -11.08 -22.21
CA GLY A 170 -3.93 -12.31 -23.01
C GLY A 170 -4.54 -13.50 -22.28
N ASP A 171 -4.87 -13.33 -21.00
CA ASP A 171 -5.76 -14.17 -20.23
C ASP A 171 -7.23 -13.97 -20.62
N ILE A 172 -8.07 -14.95 -20.28
CA ILE A 172 -9.50 -14.93 -20.61
C ILE A 172 -10.24 -13.82 -19.83
N GLU A 173 -9.78 -13.53 -18.62
CA GLU A 173 -10.41 -12.59 -17.69
C GLU A 173 -10.30 -11.14 -18.18
N SER A 174 -9.17 -10.75 -18.79
CA SER A 174 -8.98 -9.40 -19.32
C SER A 174 -9.65 -9.14 -20.67
N MET A 175 -10.08 -10.18 -21.41
CA MET A 175 -10.62 -10.03 -22.77
C MET A 175 -11.78 -9.04 -22.88
N PRO A 176 -12.81 -9.07 -22.00
CA PRO A 176 -13.91 -8.10 -22.07
C PRO A 176 -13.45 -6.66 -21.85
N PHE A 177 -12.48 -6.44 -20.96
CA PHE A 177 -11.94 -5.11 -20.67
C PHE A 177 -11.06 -4.58 -21.79
N ILE A 178 -10.20 -5.41 -22.38
CA ILE A 178 -9.37 -5.02 -23.52
C ILE A 178 -10.23 -4.62 -24.72
N GLU A 179 -11.28 -5.40 -25.02
CA GLU A 179 -12.22 -5.04 -26.10
C GLU A 179 -12.97 -3.74 -25.78
N ALA A 180 -13.45 -3.58 -24.54
CA ALA A 180 -14.13 -2.36 -24.10
C ALA A 180 -13.22 -1.12 -24.20
N LEU A 181 -11.97 -1.21 -23.74
CA LEU A 181 -10.98 -0.14 -23.80
C LEU A 181 -10.55 0.17 -25.24
N GLY A 182 -10.48 -0.85 -26.10
CA GLY A 182 -10.27 -0.71 -27.54
C GLY A 182 -11.37 0.13 -28.17
N GLN A 183 -12.63 -0.25 -27.99
CA GLN A 183 -13.80 0.52 -28.46
C GLN A 183 -13.84 1.93 -27.86
N PHE A 184 -13.52 2.05 -26.56
CA PHE A 184 -13.48 3.32 -25.84
C PHE A 184 -12.49 4.31 -26.46
N SER A 185 -11.30 3.85 -26.85
CA SER A 185 -10.27 4.69 -27.46
C SER A 185 -10.75 5.35 -28.76
N TYR A 186 -11.51 4.63 -29.58
CA TYR A 186 -12.15 5.17 -30.79
C TYR A 186 -13.28 6.15 -30.44
N ARG A 187 -14.09 5.82 -29.42
CA ARG A 187 -15.21 6.66 -28.96
C ARG A 187 -14.76 8.02 -28.43
N VAL A 188 -13.70 8.06 -27.62
CA VAL A 188 -13.16 9.32 -27.09
C VAL A 188 -12.34 10.08 -28.14
N GLY A 189 -11.82 9.37 -29.14
CA GLY A 189 -11.14 9.94 -30.30
C GLY A 189 -9.68 10.32 -30.07
N PRO A 190 -8.93 10.59 -31.15
CA PRO A 190 -7.50 10.82 -31.11
C PRO A 190 -7.15 12.03 -30.23
N GLY A 191 -5.99 11.97 -29.56
CA GLY A 191 -5.55 13.02 -28.66
C GLY A 191 -6.24 13.02 -27.29
N ASN A 192 -7.08 12.02 -26.97
CA ASN A 192 -7.75 11.90 -25.66
C ASN A 192 -7.45 10.59 -24.95
N PHE A 193 -6.69 9.69 -25.56
CA PHE A 193 -6.36 8.37 -25.03
C PHE A 193 -4.88 8.06 -25.27
N CYS A 194 -4.17 7.64 -24.23
CA CYS A 194 -2.76 7.24 -24.26
C CYS A 194 -2.64 5.84 -23.64
N LEU A 195 -1.90 4.95 -24.30
CA LEU A 195 -1.61 3.60 -23.79
C LEU A 195 -0.16 3.54 -23.32
N ILE A 196 0.03 3.09 -22.08
CA ILE A 196 1.30 2.72 -21.47
C ILE A 196 1.26 1.20 -21.24
N HIS A 197 2.27 0.50 -21.72
CA HIS A 197 2.40 -0.95 -21.55
C HIS A 197 3.65 -1.26 -20.74
N VAL A 198 3.47 -1.86 -19.56
CA VAL A 198 4.55 -2.23 -18.65
C VAL A 198 4.93 -3.69 -18.91
N SER A 199 6.18 -3.92 -19.30
CA SER A 199 6.69 -5.25 -19.65
C SER A 199 8.01 -5.54 -18.95
N LEU A 200 8.23 -6.82 -18.63
CA LEU A 200 9.47 -7.31 -18.03
C LEU A 200 10.52 -7.56 -19.11
N VAL A 201 11.69 -6.96 -18.95
CA VAL A 201 12.88 -7.28 -19.75
C VAL A 201 13.83 -8.08 -18.86
N PRO A 202 13.82 -9.42 -18.92
CA PRO A 202 14.63 -10.24 -18.02
C PRO A 202 16.12 -10.05 -18.33
N VAL A 203 16.89 -9.79 -17.28
CA VAL A 203 18.35 -9.74 -17.32
C VAL A 203 18.92 -10.90 -16.50
N LEU A 204 20.05 -11.45 -16.94
CA LEU A 204 20.74 -12.50 -16.17
C LEU A 204 21.34 -11.87 -14.90
N ASN A 205 21.12 -12.49 -13.74
CA ASN A 205 21.53 -12.00 -12.41
C ASN A 205 22.99 -11.52 -12.30
N VAL A 206 23.89 -12.05 -13.14
CA VAL A 206 25.32 -11.68 -13.15
C VAL A 206 25.53 -10.21 -13.57
N VAL A 207 24.60 -9.64 -14.34
CA VAL A 207 24.66 -8.25 -14.84
C VAL A 207 23.95 -7.27 -13.90
N GLY A 208 22.96 -7.75 -13.14
CA GLY A 208 22.04 -6.93 -12.34
C GLY A 208 21.06 -6.14 -13.21
N GLU A 209 20.03 -5.56 -12.60
CA GLU A 209 19.14 -4.61 -13.27
C GLU A 209 19.86 -3.28 -13.51
N GLN A 210 19.83 -2.80 -14.75
CA GLN A 210 20.49 -1.57 -15.16
C GLN A 210 19.64 -0.84 -16.22
N PRO A 211 19.87 0.48 -16.41
CA PRO A 211 19.31 1.22 -17.53
C PRO A 211 19.55 0.48 -18.86
N LEU A 212 18.49 0.33 -19.67
CA LEU A 212 18.61 -0.37 -20.94
C LEU A 212 19.58 0.37 -21.86
N HIS A 213 20.52 -0.38 -22.43
CA HIS A 213 21.40 0.13 -23.47
C HIS A 213 20.60 0.58 -24.70
N GLU A 214 21.09 1.62 -25.38
CA GLU A 214 20.44 2.21 -26.55
C GLU A 214 20.17 1.21 -27.69
N ASN A 215 21.01 0.18 -27.83
CA ASN A 215 20.78 -0.89 -28.81
C ASN A 215 19.55 -1.76 -28.46
N VAL A 216 19.26 -1.98 -27.18
CA VAL A 216 18.06 -2.71 -26.73
C VAL A 216 16.83 -1.84 -26.97
N LYS A 217 16.90 -0.55 -26.63
CA LYS A 217 15.83 0.41 -26.93
C LYS A 217 15.54 0.49 -28.42
N ALA A 218 16.57 0.56 -29.28
CA ALA A 218 16.40 0.56 -30.73
C ALA A 218 15.69 -0.70 -31.24
N LYS A 219 16.04 -1.88 -30.70
CA LYS A 219 15.34 -3.14 -31.04
C LYS A 219 13.88 -3.10 -30.62
N LEU A 220 13.61 -2.72 -29.37
CA LEU A 220 12.23 -2.59 -28.87
C LEU A 220 11.42 -1.60 -29.70
N SER A 221 12.01 -0.48 -30.10
CA SER A 221 11.37 0.52 -30.97
C SER A 221 10.95 -0.10 -32.30
N GLN A 222 11.85 -0.88 -32.91
CA GLN A 222 11.59 -1.55 -34.18
C GLN A 222 10.53 -2.65 -34.06
N PHE A 223 10.60 -3.50 -33.03
CA PHE A 223 9.68 -4.65 -32.87
C PHE A 223 8.29 -4.25 -32.36
N CYS A 224 8.22 -3.24 -31.49
CA CYS A 224 6.96 -2.77 -30.93
C CYS A 224 6.32 -1.64 -31.75
N HIS A 225 7.01 -1.13 -32.77
CA HIS A 225 6.57 0.00 -33.60
C HIS A 225 6.27 1.28 -32.79
N VAL A 226 7.10 1.56 -31.78
CA VAL A 226 6.99 2.73 -30.90
C VAL A 226 8.25 3.59 -31.05
N PRO A 227 8.17 4.93 -31.10
CA PRO A 227 9.35 5.80 -31.12
C PRO A 227 10.30 5.49 -29.97
N GLY A 228 11.61 5.48 -30.23
CA GLY A 228 12.62 5.13 -29.22
C GLY A 228 12.58 6.03 -27.97
N GLU A 229 12.18 7.29 -28.13
CA GLU A 229 11.98 8.26 -27.03
C GLU A 229 10.83 7.88 -26.07
N ASN A 230 9.90 7.03 -26.51
CA ASN A 230 8.80 6.52 -25.68
C ASN A 230 9.15 5.20 -24.99
N ILE A 231 10.39 4.73 -25.12
CA ILE A 231 10.89 3.52 -24.44
C ILE A 231 11.59 3.94 -23.15
N ILE A 232 10.83 3.82 -22.07
CA ILE A 232 11.23 4.23 -20.74
C ILE A 232 11.71 3.01 -19.96
N THR A 233 12.86 3.12 -19.30
CA THR A 233 13.39 2.05 -18.46
C THR A 233 13.03 2.30 -17.00
N LEU A 234 12.36 1.35 -16.37
CA LEU A 234 12.24 1.26 -14.92
C LEU A 234 13.15 0.14 -14.45
N TYR A 235 13.98 0.42 -13.45
CA TYR A 235 14.90 -0.52 -12.81
C TYR A 235 14.73 -0.42 -11.29
N ASP A 236 15.18 -1.43 -10.57
CA ASP A 236 15.15 -1.42 -9.10
C ASP A 236 15.79 -0.15 -8.51
N VAL A 237 14.98 0.58 -7.74
CA VAL A 237 15.36 1.80 -7.02
C VAL A 237 15.38 1.55 -5.51
N PRO A 238 16.19 2.29 -4.73
CA PRO A 238 16.31 2.04 -3.29
C PRO A 238 15.02 2.32 -2.51
N ASN A 239 14.17 3.22 -3.02
CA ASN A 239 12.85 3.50 -2.47
C ASN A 239 11.88 3.96 -3.57
N ILE A 240 10.58 3.72 -3.38
CA ILE A 240 9.54 3.95 -4.40
C ILE A 240 9.35 5.41 -4.80
N TRP A 241 9.84 6.38 -4.00
CA TRP A 241 9.73 7.80 -4.32
C TRP A 241 10.68 8.25 -5.43
N HIS A 242 11.64 7.41 -5.81
CA HIS A 242 12.47 7.62 -7.00
C HIS A 242 11.74 7.35 -8.31
N ILE A 243 10.66 6.57 -8.33
CA ILE A 243 10.00 6.18 -9.60
C ILE A 243 9.45 7.40 -10.36
N PRO A 244 8.72 8.37 -9.75
CA PRO A 244 8.33 9.59 -10.45
C PRO A 244 9.52 10.40 -10.98
N LEU A 245 10.64 10.45 -10.25
CA LEU A 245 11.84 11.16 -10.65
C LEU A 245 12.49 10.48 -11.86
N LEU A 246 12.57 9.16 -11.86
CA LEU A 246 13.09 8.35 -12.96
C LEU A 246 12.27 8.53 -14.25
N LEU A 247 10.94 8.61 -14.12
CA LEU A 247 10.04 8.89 -15.23
C LEU A 247 10.19 10.34 -15.74
N ARG A 248 10.38 11.32 -14.83
CA ARG A 248 10.65 12.73 -15.20
C ARG A 248 11.94 12.83 -16.01
N ASP A 249 13.01 12.21 -15.54
CA ASP A 249 14.35 12.33 -16.12
C ASP A 249 14.44 11.69 -17.51
N GLN A 250 13.61 10.67 -17.76
CA GLN A 250 13.42 10.07 -19.08
C GLN A 250 12.32 10.75 -19.92
N LYS A 251 11.81 11.90 -19.49
CA LYS A 251 10.81 12.71 -20.21
C LYS A 251 9.49 12.00 -20.52
N ALA A 252 9.10 11.04 -19.69
CA ALA A 252 7.83 10.31 -19.84
C ALA A 252 6.61 11.25 -19.89
N HIS A 253 6.62 12.29 -19.07
CA HIS A 253 5.59 13.32 -19.05
C HIS A 253 5.47 14.07 -20.39
N GLU A 254 6.58 14.42 -21.06
CA GLU A 254 6.54 15.09 -22.37
C GLU A 254 5.88 14.17 -23.42
N ALA A 255 6.24 12.88 -23.43
CA ALA A 255 5.64 11.89 -24.33
C ALA A 255 4.12 11.76 -24.11
N ILE A 256 3.68 11.63 -22.86
CA ILE A 256 2.25 11.51 -22.53
C ILE A 256 1.48 12.78 -22.90
N LEU A 257 2.02 13.96 -22.57
CA LEU A 257 1.38 15.25 -22.88
C LEU A 257 1.25 15.48 -24.39
N ASN A 258 2.23 15.05 -25.18
CA ASN A 258 2.17 15.10 -26.64
C ASN A 258 1.07 14.20 -27.19
N VAL A 259 0.96 12.96 -26.71
CA VAL A 259 -0.11 12.03 -27.13
C VAL A 259 -1.50 12.56 -26.77
N LEU A 260 -1.64 13.26 -25.65
CA LEU A 260 -2.92 13.78 -25.15
C LEU A 260 -3.25 15.21 -25.61
N ASN A 261 -2.41 15.83 -26.45
CA ASN A 261 -2.53 17.23 -26.87
C ASN A 261 -2.66 18.20 -25.68
N LEU A 262 -1.84 18.00 -24.64
CA LEU A 262 -1.85 18.80 -23.41
C LEU A 262 -0.62 19.71 -23.26
N SER A 263 0.35 19.63 -24.17
CA SER A 263 1.65 20.32 -24.07
C SER A 263 1.55 21.85 -24.00
N SER A 264 0.45 22.44 -24.49
CA SER A 264 0.21 23.90 -24.43
C SER A 264 -0.35 24.38 -23.09
N ILE A 265 -0.91 23.49 -22.27
CA ILE A 265 -1.60 23.80 -21.01
C ILE A 265 -0.75 23.35 -19.81
N ALA A 266 -0.04 22.22 -19.98
CA ALA A 266 0.78 21.65 -18.93
C ALA A 266 2.02 22.50 -18.63
N LYS A 267 2.35 22.60 -17.34
CA LYS A 267 3.57 23.24 -16.85
C LYS A 267 4.68 22.20 -16.76
N LYS A 268 5.93 22.67 -16.65
CA LYS A 268 7.06 21.82 -16.30
C LYS A 268 6.80 21.16 -14.93
N PRO A 269 7.02 19.85 -14.75
CA PRO A 269 6.74 19.17 -13.50
C PRO A 269 7.64 19.70 -12.37
N VAL A 270 7.01 20.10 -11.26
CA VAL A 270 7.70 20.50 -10.03
C VAL A 270 7.67 19.32 -9.06
N LEU A 271 8.83 18.74 -8.77
CA LEU A 271 8.98 17.53 -7.94
C LEU A 271 10.05 17.72 -6.84
N ASP A 272 10.27 18.95 -6.38
CA ASP A 272 11.30 19.26 -5.39
C ASP A 272 11.03 18.51 -4.07
N GLU A 273 9.78 18.52 -3.61
CA GLU A 273 9.34 17.77 -2.42
C GLU A 273 9.58 16.24 -2.55
N TRP A 274 9.32 15.67 -3.74
CA TRP A 274 9.58 14.26 -4.01
C TRP A 274 11.07 13.94 -4.02
N THR A 275 11.86 14.86 -4.58
CA THR A 275 13.33 14.74 -4.63
C THR A 275 13.91 14.76 -3.23
N GLU A 276 13.54 15.75 -2.41
CA GLU A 276 13.99 15.87 -1.02
C GLU A 276 13.60 14.65 -0.19
N ARG A 277 12.38 14.12 -0.37
CA ARG A 277 11.91 12.93 0.34
C ARG A 277 12.69 11.67 -0.06
N ALA A 278 12.91 11.46 -1.36
CA ALA A 278 13.64 10.31 -1.85
C ALA A 278 15.09 10.31 -1.35
N GLU A 279 15.77 11.47 -1.43
CA GLU A 279 17.13 11.65 -0.92
C GLU A 279 17.20 11.51 0.60
N LEU A 280 16.24 12.07 1.35
CA LEU A 280 16.18 11.93 2.80
C LEU A 280 16.12 10.46 3.19
N CYS A 281 15.26 9.67 2.54
CA CYS A 281 15.11 8.25 2.80
C CYS A 281 16.43 7.47 2.62
N ASP A 282 17.20 7.80 1.58
CA ASP A 282 18.46 7.13 1.26
C ASP A 282 19.57 7.46 2.29
N MET A 283 19.50 8.64 2.92
CA MET A 283 20.47 9.09 3.92
C MET A 283 20.18 8.59 5.35
N LEU A 284 19.09 7.86 5.59
CA LEU A 284 18.75 7.36 6.91
C LEU A 284 19.67 6.18 7.30
N HIS A 285 20.38 6.35 8.42
CA HIS A 285 21.33 5.34 8.91
C HIS A 285 21.02 4.84 10.32
N GLN A 286 20.38 5.66 11.17
CA GLN A 286 20.06 5.26 12.54
C GLN A 286 18.83 4.35 12.55
N PRO A 287 18.94 3.06 12.90
CA PRO A 287 17.82 2.14 12.81
C PRO A 287 16.81 2.38 13.93
N VAL A 288 15.55 2.05 13.66
CA VAL A 288 14.51 1.79 14.66
C VAL A 288 13.91 0.43 14.35
N ARG A 289 13.93 -0.49 15.32
CA ARG A 289 13.46 -1.87 15.14
C ARG A 289 12.06 -2.02 15.69
N ILE A 290 11.12 -2.37 14.83
CA ILE A 290 9.73 -2.61 15.20
C ILE A 290 9.40 -4.08 14.98
N ALA A 291 9.00 -4.77 16.06
CA ALA A 291 8.48 -6.12 15.99
C ALA A 291 7.04 -6.09 15.48
N MET A 292 6.80 -6.64 14.30
CA MET A 292 5.46 -6.80 13.73
C MET A 292 4.96 -8.22 14.01
N VAL A 293 4.00 -8.34 14.92
CA VAL A 293 3.47 -9.63 15.39
C VAL A 293 2.18 -9.96 14.64
N GLY A 294 2.30 -10.75 13.58
CA GLY A 294 1.23 -10.99 12.61
C GLY A 294 0.97 -12.47 12.34
N LYS A 295 -0.07 -12.73 11.55
CA LYS A 295 -0.45 -14.08 11.08
C LYS A 295 0.29 -14.47 9.80
N TYR A 296 0.57 -13.49 8.92
CA TYR A 296 1.10 -13.71 7.57
C TYR A 296 2.51 -13.10 7.39
N THR A 297 3.45 -13.43 8.26
CA THR A 297 4.79 -12.81 8.27
C THR A 297 5.69 -13.19 7.10
N GLY A 298 5.35 -14.24 6.36
CA GLY A 298 6.05 -14.62 5.12
C GLY A 298 5.58 -13.87 3.87
N LEU A 299 4.53 -13.06 3.96
CA LEU A 299 3.94 -12.31 2.85
C LEU A 299 3.88 -10.82 3.20
N SER A 300 4.80 -10.03 2.66
CA SER A 300 4.82 -8.57 2.88
C SER A 300 3.54 -7.88 2.43
N ASP A 301 2.86 -8.44 1.43
CA ASP A 301 1.71 -7.82 0.77
C ASP A 301 0.46 -7.85 1.64
N SER A 302 0.37 -8.77 2.61
CA SER A 302 -0.73 -8.84 3.57
C SER A 302 -0.72 -7.72 4.61
N TYR A 303 0.37 -6.95 4.72
CA TYR A 303 0.55 -5.84 5.67
C TYR A 303 1.12 -4.58 5.03
N LEU A 304 0.94 -4.42 3.72
CA LEU A 304 1.64 -3.40 2.95
C LEU A 304 1.25 -1.97 3.38
N SER A 305 0.00 -1.72 3.77
CA SER A 305 -0.44 -0.42 4.28
C SER A 305 0.22 -0.07 5.60
N VAL A 306 0.31 -1.05 6.51
CA VAL A 306 1.01 -0.90 7.80
C VAL A 306 2.50 -0.60 7.56
N LEU A 307 3.15 -1.32 6.65
CA LEU A 307 4.54 -1.06 6.27
C LEU A 307 4.75 0.34 5.70
N LYS A 308 3.86 0.80 4.80
CA LYS A 308 3.92 2.17 4.25
C LYS A 308 3.73 3.20 5.35
N ALA A 309 2.80 2.99 6.28
CA ALA A 309 2.58 3.90 7.39
C ALA A 309 3.78 3.98 8.35
N LEU A 310 4.39 2.85 8.69
CA LEU A 310 5.66 2.79 9.44
C LEU A 310 6.78 3.50 8.68
N LEU A 311 6.88 3.31 7.35
CA LEU A 311 7.90 3.96 6.54
C LEU A 311 7.73 5.48 6.58
N HIS A 312 6.50 5.99 6.38
CA HIS A 312 6.22 7.43 6.44
C HIS A 312 6.61 8.00 7.82
N ALA A 313 6.23 7.32 8.90
CA ALA A 313 6.55 7.74 10.27
C ALA A 313 8.07 7.66 10.57
N SER A 314 8.75 6.64 10.07
CA SER A 314 10.20 6.47 10.24
C SER A 314 11.00 7.57 9.55
N VAL A 315 10.61 7.93 8.33
CA VAL A 315 11.22 9.01 7.57
C VAL A 315 10.96 10.36 8.26
N ALA A 316 9.76 10.56 8.82
CA ALA A 316 9.44 11.73 9.65
C ALA A 316 10.34 11.87 10.87
N CYS A 317 10.58 10.75 11.57
CA CYS A 317 11.44 10.71 12.76
C CYS A 317 12.95 10.64 12.41
N ARG A 318 13.31 10.68 11.11
CA ARG A 318 14.69 10.50 10.62
C ARG A 318 15.34 9.22 11.16
N ARG A 319 14.59 8.12 11.10
CA ARG A 319 15.02 6.77 11.48
C ARG A 319 14.89 5.81 10.30
N LYS A 320 15.89 4.94 10.14
CA LYS A 320 15.84 3.85 9.18
C LYS A 320 14.96 2.73 9.76
N LEU A 321 13.79 2.53 9.16
CA LEU A 321 12.90 1.45 9.58
C LEU A 321 13.56 0.08 9.41
N THR A 322 13.51 -0.73 10.46
CA THR A 322 13.82 -2.16 10.42
C THR A 322 12.61 -2.88 11.01
N VAL A 323 11.99 -3.78 10.25
CA VAL A 323 10.82 -4.55 10.69
C VAL A 323 11.25 -5.98 10.96
N ASP A 324 11.07 -6.42 12.20
CA ASP A 324 11.27 -7.80 12.59
C ASP A 324 9.92 -8.52 12.53
N TRP A 325 9.80 -9.45 11.60
CA TRP A 325 8.56 -10.19 11.35
C TRP A 325 8.43 -11.38 12.29
N ILE A 326 7.40 -11.38 13.14
CA ILE A 326 7.19 -12.42 14.15
C ILE A 326 5.85 -13.12 13.89
N PRO A 327 5.86 -14.39 13.44
CA PRO A 327 4.64 -15.19 13.38
C PRO A 327 4.03 -15.29 14.79
N ALA A 328 2.78 -14.88 14.95
CA ALA A 328 2.16 -14.84 16.27
C ALA A 328 2.08 -16.25 16.90
N SER A 329 1.84 -17.29 16.10
CA SER A 329 1.85 -18.69 16.55
C SER A 329 3.17 -19.08 17.22
N ASP A 330 4.29 -18.55 16.76
CA ASP A 330 5.62 -18.94 17.25
C ASP A 330 5.88 -18.42 18.66
N LEU A 331 5.06 -17.50 19.18
CA LEU A 331 5.13 -17.02 20.55
C LEU A 331 4.40 -17.94 21.55
N GLU A 332 3.62 -18.90 21.07
CA GLU A 332 2.72 -19.73 21.86
C GLU A 332 3.44 -20.94 22.51
N ASP A 333 2.87 -21.46 23.61
CA ASP A 333 3.48 -22.57 24.36
C ASP A 333 3.42 -23.90 23.58
N GLU A 334 2.47 -24.04 22.65
CA GLU A 334 2.38 -25.15 21.70
C GLU A 334 3.63 -25.20 20.83
N THR A 335 4.04 -24.07 20.22
CA THR A 335 5.26 -24.01 19.41
C THR A 335 6.51 -24.20 20.25
N LYS A 336 6.51 -23.78 21.52
CA LYS A 336 7.62 -24.11 22.44
C LYS A 336 7.83 -25.61 22.61
N ALA A 337 6.74 -26.40 22.58
CA ALA A 337 6.81 -27.86 22.69
C ALA A 337 7.16 -28.52 21.35
N GLU A 338 6.57 -28.05 20.25
CA GLU A 338 6.71 -28.66 18.92
C GLU A 338 7.98 -28.22 18.17
N ASN A 339 8.33 -26.94 18.25
CA ASN A 339 9.47 -26.33 17.57
C ASN A 339 10.16 -25.26 18.45
N PRO A 340 10.96 -25.70 19.45
CA PRO A 340 11.59 -24.81 20.43
C PRO A 340 12.50 -23.75 19.81
N GLU A 341 13.09 -24.02 18.65
CA GLU A 341 14.00 -23.08 17.99
C GLU A 341 13.23 -21.90 17.38
N SER A 342 12.11 -22.16 16.71
CA SER A 342 11.27 -21.08 16.15
C SER A 342 10.68 -20.21 17.27
N TYR A 343 10.25 -20.84 18.36
CA TYR A 343 9.82 -20.14 19.57
C TYR A 343 10.92 -19.24 20.14
N ARG A 344 12.13 -19.79 20.29
CA ARG A 344 13.28 -19.02 20.82
C ARG A 344 13.59 -17.82 19.93
N VAL A 345 13.66 -18.01 18.62
CA VAL A 345 13.93 -16.93 17.66
C VAL A 345 12.84 -15.86 17.70
N ALA A 346 11.57 -16.24 17.72
CA ALA A 346 10.45 -15.31 17.81
C ALA A 346 10.52 -14.43 19.08
N TRP A 347 10.78 -15.05 20.24
CA TRP A 347 10.94 -14.33 21.50
C TRP A 347 12.22 -13.47 21.57
N ASP A 348 13.32 -13.92 20.96
CA ASP A 348 14.55 -13.13 20.87
C ASP A 348 14.37 -11.88 20.00
N LEU A 349 13.64 -12.00 18.88
CA LEU A 349 13.25 -10.86 18.05
C LEU A 349 12.33 -9.90 18.80
N LEU A 350 11.29 -10.40 19.48
CA LEU A 350 10.36 -9.56 20.24
C LEU A 350 11.08 -8.77 21.35
N LYS A 351 12.00 -9.41 22.07
CA LYS A 351 12.80 -8.77 23.13
C LYS A 351 13.87 -7.82 22.60
N GLY A 352 14.29 -8.00 21.36
CA GLY A 352 15.30 -7.18 20.69
C GLY A 352 14.73 -5.92 20.02
N ALA A 353 13.40 -5.80 19.94
CA ALA A 353 12.73 -4.69 19.27
C ALA A 353 12.62 -3.45 20.17
N ASP A 354 12.65 -2.28 19.54
CA ASP A 354 12.50 -0.97 20.19
C ASP A 354 11.01 -0.57 20.33
N GLY A 355 10.11 -1.23 19.59
CA GLY A 355 8.66 -1.10 19.68
C GLY A 355 7.93 -2.32 19.12
N VAL A 356 6.68 -2.53 19.55
CA VAL A 356 5.84 -3.66 19.16
C VAL A 356 4.59 -3.14 18.45
N LEU A 357 4.28 -3.72 17.28
CA LEU A 357 3.06 -3.46 16.54
C LEU A 357 2.29 -4.76 16.35
N VAL A 358 1.02 -4.76 16.76
CA VAL A 358 0.08 -5.86 16.51
C VAL A 358 -1.00 -5.36 15.55
N PRO A 359 -0.98 -5.79 14.27
CA PRO A 359 -1.96 -5.36 13.29
C PRO A 359 -3.30 -6.09 13.47
N GLY A 360 -4.28 -5.68 12.67
CA GLY A 360 -5.58 -6.33 12.54
C GLY A 360 -5.46 -7.81 12.13
N GLY A 361 -6.60 -8.49 12.12
CA GLY A 361 -6.68 -9.86 11.66
C GLY A 361 -7.96 -10.55 12.11
N PHE A 362 -8.16 -11.75 11.58
CA PHE A 362 -9.37 -12.53 11.78
C PHE A 362 -9.06 -13.99 12.12
N GLY A 363 -10.03 -14.61 12.81
CA GLY A 363 -9.94 -15.99 13.27
C GLY A 363 -9.09 -16.15 14.54
N ASP A 364 -9.12 -17.37 15.07
CA ASP A 364 -8.51 -17.79 16.32
C ASP A 364 -6.98 -17.95 16.27
N ARG A 365 -6.44 -18.28 15.09
CA ARG A 365 -5.02 -18.60 14.91
C ARG A 365 -4.10 -17.44 15.29
N GLY A 366 -3.16 -17.71 16.22
CA GLY A 366 -2.14 -16.74 16.64
C GLY A 366 -2.66 -15.68 17.62
N VAL A 367 -3.91 -15.75 18.06
CA VAL A 367 -4.49 -14.78 19.01
C VAL A 367 -3.78 -14.86 20.35
N GLN A 368 -3.42 -16.06 20.84
CA GLN A 368 -2.70 -16.18 22.11
C GLN A 368 -1.31 -15.58 22.02
N GLY A 369 -0.61 -15.79 20.89
CA GLY A 369 0.67 -15.13 20.63
C GLY A 369 0.60 -13.60 20.64
N LYS A 370 -0.44 -13.02 20.05
CA LYS A 370 -0.69 -11.56 20.09
C LYS A 370 -0.94 -11.05 21.51
N ILE A 371 -1.73 -11.78 22.31
CA ILE A 371 -1.95 -11.48 23.75
C ILE A 371 -0.61 -11.51 24.52
N LEU A 372 0.25 -12.50 24.26
CA LEU A 372 1.57 -12.61 24.88
C LEU A 372 2.49 -11.45 24.49
N ALA A 373 2.44 -10.99 23.24
CA ALA A 373 3.19 -9.82 22.78
C ALA A 373 2.74 -8.53 23.47
N ALA A 374 1.42 -8.30 23.59
CA ALA A 374 0.86 -7.16 24.33
C ALA A 374 1.29 -7.19 25.81
N LYS A 375 1.26 -8.37 26.44
CA LYS A 375 1.72 -8.57 27.82
C LYS A 375 3.18 -8.19 27.97
N TYR A 376 4.03 -8.71 27.09
CA TYR A 376 5.46 -8.43 27.11
C TYR A 376 5.72 -6.93 27.02
N ALA A 377 5.07 -6.25 26.07
CA ALA A 377 5.23 -4.82 25.89
C ALA A 377 4.82 -4.03 27.15
N ARG A 378 3.64 -4.34 27.72
CA ARG A 378 3.13 -3.70 28.94
C ARG A 378 4.06 -3.87 30.14
N GLU A 379 4.54 -5.08 30.39
CA GLU A 379 5.36 -5.41 31.56
C GLU A 379 6.79 -4.87 31.46
N ASN A 380 7.33 -4.76 30.24
CA ASN A 380 8.70 -4.31 30.01
C ASN A 380 8.79 -2.84 29.55
N LYS A 381 7.66 -2.11 29.54
CA LYS A 381 7.58 -0.71 29.12
C LYS A 381 8.08 -0.48 27.69
N VAL A 382 7.87 -1.44 26.80
CA VAL A 382 8.22 -1.33 25.36
C VAL A 382 7.06 -0.67 24.63
N PRO A 383 7.29 0.40 23.84
CA PRO A 383 6.25 1.06 23.06
C PRO A 383 5.37 0.09 22.27
N TYR A 384 4.05 0.22 22.40
CA TYR A 384 3.07 -0.70 21.83
C TYR A 384 2.01 0.06 21.02
N LEU A 385 1.74 -0.44 19.81
CA LEU A 385 0.59 -0.04 18.99
C LEU A 385 -0.24 -1.27 18.59
N GLY A 386 -1.48 -1.35 19.05
CA GLY A 386 -2.46 -2.34 18.63
C GLY A 386 -3.45 -1.75 17.64
N ILE A 387 -3.66 -2.39 16.48
CA ILE A 387 -4.62 -1.95 15.45
C ILE A 387 -5.73 -3.00 15.34
N CYS A 388 -6.99 -2.58 15.42
CA CYS A 388 -8.17 -3.45 15.40
C CYS A 388 -8.03 -4.63 16.37
N LEU A 389 -7.79 -5.85 15.88
CA LEU A 389 -7.53 -7.02 16.72
C LEU A 389 -6.36 -6.82 17.71
N GLY A 390 -5.37 -5.99 17.39
CA GLY A 390 -4.30 -5.61 18.32
C GLY A 390 -4.84 -4.92 19.57
N MET A 391 -5.75 -3.95 19.42
CA MET A 391 -6.42 -3.31 20.56
C MET A 391 -7.22 -4.33 21.37
N GLN A 392 -7.98 -5.20 20.71
CA GLN A 392 -8.80 -6.22 21.37
C GLN A 392 -7.96 -7.20 22.19
N THR A 393 -6.84 -7.66 21.64
CA THR A 393 -5.91 -8.57 22.34
C THR A 393 -5.21 -7.90 23.51
N ALA A 394 -4.92 -6.59 23.44
CA ALA A 394 -4.42 -5.82 24.57
C ALA A 394 -5.45 -5.69 25.71
N VAL A 395 -6.73 -5.48 25.40
CA VAL A 395 -7.81 -5.46 26.42
C VAL A 395 -7.95 -6.82 27.10
N ILE A 396 -7.96 -7.90 26.32
CA ILE A 396 -8.05 -9.28 26.84
C ILE A 396 -6.84 -9.60 27.72
N GLU A 397 -5.63 -9.21 27.30
CA GLU A 397 -4.40 -9.37 28.09
C GLU A 397 -4.52 -8.66 29.44
N PHE A 398 -4.93 -7.40 29.43
CA PHE A 398 -5.02 -6.58 30.63
C PHE A 398 -6.03 -7.18 31.63
N ALA A 399 -7.18 -7.65 31.16
CA ALA A 399 -8.16 -8.34 31.99
C ALA A 399 -7.60 -9.64 32.62
N ARG A 400 -6.83 -10.42 31.87
CA ARG A 400 -6.22 -11.68 32.37
C ARG A 400 -5.10 -11.46 33.37
N SER A 401 -4.28 -10.44 33.15
CA SER A 401 -3.06 -10.19 33.92
C SER A 401 -3.30 -9.26 35.11
N VAL A 402 -4.04 -8.17 34.92
CA VAL A 402 -4.24 -7.10 35.93
C VAL A 402 -5.50 -7.34 36.75
N LEU A 403 -6.63 -7.64 36.11
CA LEU A 403 -7.89 -7.96 36.83
C LEU A 403 -7.92 -9.40 37.37
N GLY A 404 -6.99 -10.26 36.92
CA GLY A 404 -6.93 -11.66 37.33
C GLY A 404 -8.00 -12.57 36.72
N LEU A 405 -8.77 -12.07 35.74
CA LEU A 405 -9.85 -12.79 35.07
C LEU A 405 -9.28 -13.70 33.97
N LYS A 406 -8.80 -14.90 34.35
CA LYS A 406 -8.15 -15.83 33.42
C LYS A 406 -9.02 -16.28 32.25
N ASP A 407 -10.33 -16.29 32.45
CA ASP A 407 -11.35 -16.66 31.46
C ASP A 407 -11.72 -15.50 30.51
N ALA A 408 -11.19 -14.29 30.71
CA ALA A 408 -11.50 -13.15 29.85
C ALA A 408 -11.14 -13.43 28.39
N ASN A 409 -12.10 -13.22 27.49
CA ASN A 409 -11.91 -13.49 26.07
C ASN A 409 -12.88 -12.67 25.19
N SER A 410 -12.73 -12.82 23.88
CA SER A 410 -13.71 -12.39 22.87
C SER A 410 -14.72 -13.50 22.62
N GLU A 411 -15.98 -13.11 22.41
CA GLU A 411 -17.04 -14.05 21.96
C GLU A 411 -16.74 -14.69 20.60
N GLU A 412 -15.88 -14.07 19.78
CA GLU A 412 -15.44 -14.66 18.52
C GLU A 412 -14.58 -15.91 18.73
N PHE A 413 -13.68 -15.88 19.71
CA PHE A 413 -12.70 -16.94 19.93
C PHE A 413 -13.18 -17.96 20.96
N ASP A 414 -13.97 -17.52 21.93
CA ASP A 414 -14.56 -18.36 22.95
C ASP A 414 -16.00 -17.91 23.26
N PRO A 415 -17.01 -18.43 22.54
CA PRO A 415 -18.41 -18.13 22.81
C PRO A 415 -18.91 -18.56 24.19
N SER A 416 -18.13 -19.37 24.93
CA SER A 416 -18.49 -19.91 26.24
C SER A 416 -17.90 -19.13 27.42
N THR A 417 -17.10 -18.08 27.15
CA THR A 417 -16.49 -17.25 28.18
C THR A 417 -17.55 -16.62 29.09
N LYS A 418 -17.28 -16.62 30.40
CA LYS A 418 -18.11 -15.91 31.38
C LYS A 418 -17.76 -14.43 31.49
N ASN A 419 -16.64 -14.03 30.89
CA ASN A 419 -16.11 -12.67 30.94
C ASN A 419 -15.88 -12.17 29.50
N PRO A 420 -16.94 -11.88 28.74
CA PRO A 420 -16.83 -11.41 27.36
C PRO A 420 -16.40 -9.94 27.35
N PHE A 421 -15.09 -9.72 27.24
CA PHE A 421 -14.51 -8.37 27.16
C PHE A 421 -14.62 -7.76 25.77
N VAL A 422 -14.76 -8.60 24.74
CA VAL A 422 -14.99 -8.20 23.35
C VAL A 422 -16.22 -8.94 22.84
N VAL A 423 -17.19 -8.19 22.32
CA VAL A 423 -18.53 -8.67 21.95
C VAL A 423 -18.90 -8.21 20.55
N PHE A 424 -19.74 -8.98 19.87
CA PHE A 424 -20.28 -8.59 18.57
C PHE A 424 -21.43 -7.59 18.76
N MET A 425 -21.23 -6.33 18.35
CA MET A 425 -22.23 -5.27 18.38
C MET A 425 -22.41 -4.69 16.98
N PRO A 426 -23.33 -5.21 16.16
CA PRO A 426 -23.62 -4.63 14.85
C PRO A 426 -24.40 -3.32 15.00
N GLU A 427 -24.17 -2.35 14.11
CA GLU A 427 -25.05 -1.19 14.01
C GLU A 427 -26.31 -1.54 13.23
N VAL A 428 -27.47 -1.33 13.86
CA VAL A 428 -28.75 -1.42 13.16
C VAL A 428 -29.02 -0.07 12.52
N LEU A 429 -28.50 0.15 11.31
CA LEU A 429 -29.00 1.26 10.49
C LEU A 429 -30.47 0.99 10.15
N ASN A 430 -31.33 1.98 10.36
CA ASN A 430 -32.79 1.90 10.18
C ASN A 430 -33.27 1.76 8.71
N ALA A 431 -32.45 1.19 7.81
CA ALA A 431 -32.82 0.93 6.43
C ALA A 431 -32.61 -0.55 6.07
N VAL A 432 -33.73 -1.21 5.73
CA VAL A 432 -33.87 -2.56 5.15
C VAL A 432 -34.02 -3.72 6.15
N PHE A 433 -35.15 -3.73 6.85
CA PHE A 433 -35.80 -4.97 7.31
C PHE A 433 -36.50 -5.66 6.12
N LEU A 434 -35.81 -6.56 5.40
CA LEU A 434 -36.48 -7.58 4.58
C LEU A 434 -35.75 -8.91 4.75
N SER A 435 -36.48 -9.88 5.30
CA SER A 435 -36.04 -11.23 5.61
C SER A 435 -35.46 -11.96 4.40
N ARG A 436 -34.12 -11.94 4.28
CA ARG A 436 -33.22 -12.93 3.66
C ARG A 436 -31.85 -12.25 3.55
N CYS A 437 -30.79 -12.92 3.98
CA CYS A 437 -29.41 -12.43 4.00
C CYS A 437 -29.05 -11.66 2.72
N VAL A 438 -29.02 -10.33 2.82
CA VAL A 438 -28.34 -9.44 1.89
C VAL A 438 -27.54 -8.51 2.79
N ILE A 439 -26.31 -8.93 3.07
CA ILE A 439 -25.31 -8.20 3.84
C ILE A 439 -24.49 -7.46 2.79
N ASP A 440 -24.82 -6.20 2.52
CA ASP A 440 -24.18 -5.37 1.47
C ASP A 440 -23.95 -3.92 1.95
N ILE A 441 -23.74 -3.72 3.26
CA ILE A 441 -23.36 -2.42 3.82
C ILE A 441 -22.21 -2.65 4.81
N ALA A 442 -20.99 -2.32 4.39
CA ALA A 442 -19.88 -2.07 5.31
C ALA A 442 -20.34 -1.03 6.34
N CYS A 443 -20.16 -1.32 7.63
CA CYS A 443 -20.52 -0.41 8.70
C CYS A 443 -19.54 0.78 8.67
N ILE A 444 -20.03 1.93 8.22
CA ILE A 444 -19.27 3.19 8.19
C ILE A 444 -19.50 3.89 9.52
N PHE A 445 -18.46 4.05 10.31
CA PHE A 445 -18.48 4.93 11.47
C PHE A 445 -17.85 6.27 11.10
N MET A 446 -18.54 7.35 11.47
CA MET A 446 -17.85 8.60 11.77
C MET A 446 -17.54 8.60 13.25
N CYS A 447 -16.26 8.71 13.59
CA CYS A 447 -15.83 8.90 14.96
C CYS A 447 -15.11 10.24 15.06
N LEU A 448 -15.74 11.22 15.71
CA LEU A 448 -15.05 12.40 16.20
C LEU A 448 -14.37 12.01 17.52
N CYS A 449 -13.09 11.65 17.47
CA CYS A 449 -12.30 11.54 18.70
C CYS A 449 -11.85 12.94 19.12
N ASP A 450 -12.39 13.43 20.24
CA ASP A 450 -11.76 14.51 20.99
C ASP A 450 -10.53 13.92 21.70
N ALA A 451 -9.34 14.29 21.22
CA ALA A 451 -8.07 14.25 21.94
C ALA A 451 -7.59 12.88 22.47
N VAL A 452 -6.62 12.26 21.78
CA VAL A 452 -5.66 11.34 22.44
C VAL A 452 -4.86 12.16 23.43
N SER A 453 -5.13 11.99 24.73
CA SER A 453 -4.37 12.61 25.79
C SER A 453 -3.18 11.72 26.10
N THR A 454 -2.06 11.92 25.41
CA THR A 454 -0.79 11.31 25.85
C THR A 454 -0.60 11.69 27.31
N GLY A 455 -0.61 10.71 28.22
CA GLY A 455 -0.63 10.85 29.67
C GLY A 455 0.58 11.57 30.29
N ILE A 456 0.89 12.78 29.83
CA ILE A 456 1.71 13.74 30.52
C ILE A 456 0.78 14.48 31.46
N ASP A 457 1.03 14.21 32.74
CA ASP A 457 0.52 14.84 33.93
C ASP A 457 -0.04 16.26 33.75
N ASN A 458 -1.19 16.51 34.39
CA ASN A 458 -1.96 17.76 34.42
C ASN A 458 -1.23 18.92 35.14
N THR A 459 0.11 18.89 35.20
CA THR A 459 0.96 19.85 35.92
C THR A 459 1.39 21.05 35.07
N TYR A 460 1.26 20.98 33.75
CA TYR A 460 1.45 22.13 32.85
C TYR A 460 0.11 22.62 32.34
N GLY A 461 -0.49 23.57 33.08
CA GLY A 461 -1.72 24.24 32.68
C GLY A 461 -1.57 24.94 31.32
N GLY A 462 -2.06 24.28 30.28
CA GLY A 462 -2.17 24.78 28.91
C GLY A 462 -3.03 23.83 28.09
N ASP A 463 -3.83 24.36 27.17
CA ASP A 463 -4.74 23.63 26.27
C ASP A 463 -4.00 22.65 25.33
N HIS A 464 -3.41 21.57 25.86
CA HIS A 464 -2.65 20.55 25.12
C HIS A 464 -3.54 19.39 24.61
N ALA A 465 -4.86 19.50 24.73
CA ALA A 465 -5.84 18.47 24.40
C ALA A 465 -6.14 18.33 22.89
N ALA A 466 -5.21 18.58 21.97
CA ALA A 466 -5.52 18.46 20.53
C ALA A 466 -4.31 18.07 19.69
N TRP A 467 -3.61 17.01 20.07
CA TRP A 467 -2.59 16.41 19.22
C TRP A 467 -3.18 15.59 18.06
N PHE A 468 -4.34 14.96 18.29
CA PHE A 468 -4.95 14.00 17.39
C PHE A 468 -6.37 14.46 17.03
N LYS A 469 -6.48 15.42 16.10
CA LYS A 469 -7.70 15.59 15.30
C LYS A 469 -7.42 15.04 13.91
N GLU A 470 -7.75 13.77 13.74
CA GLU A 470 -7.77 13.14 12.44
C GLU A 470 -9.24 12.77 12.16
N ASP A 471 -9.74 13.14 10.99
CA ASP A 471 -11.04 12.64 10.52
C ASP A 471 -10.87 11.14 10.29
N ILE A 472 -11.11 10.38 11.34
CA ILE A 472 -10.91 8.94 11.39
C ILE A 472 -12.22 8.30 10.95
N PHE A 473 -12.14 7.63 9.80
CA PHE A 473 -13.17 6.71 9.36
C PHE A 473 -12.75 5.34 9.87
N SER A 474 -13.50 4.78 10.82
CA SER A 474 -13.42 3.35 11.06
C SER A 474 -14.39 2.71 10.08
N CYS A 475 -13.82 2.05 9.08
CA CYS A 475 -14.58 1.08 8.31
C CYS A 475 -14.26 -0.24 8.98
N GLN A 476 -15.21 -0.69 9.78
CA GLN A 476 -15.16 -2.05 10.28
C GLN A 476 -15.48 -2.95 9.09
N GLU A 477 -14.59 -3.87 8.72
CA GLU A 477 -14.96 -5.00 7.89
C GLU A 477 -16.29 -5.59 8.43
N LEU A 478 -17.07 -6.29 7.61
CA LEU A 478 -18.20 -7.11 8.13
C LEU A 478 -17.78 -8.08 9.26
N GLN A 479 -16.47 -8.33 9.37
CA GLN A 479 -15.82 -9.14 10.38
C GLN A 479 -15.31 -8.33 11.59
N GLU A 480 -15.44 -7.01 11.62
CA GLU A 480 -14.91 -6.11 12.67
C GLU A 480 -15.99 -5.42 13.50
N CYS A 481 -17.27 -5.79 13.36
CA CYS A 481 -18.35 -5.35 14.26
C CYS A 481 -18.17 -5.82 15.73
N LYS A 482 -16.97 -6.24 16.12
CA LYS A 482 -16.61 -6.59 17.49
C LYS A 482 -15.96 -5.40 18.17
N THR A 483 -16.49 -5.04 19.32
CA THR A 483 -16.03 -3.90 20.13
C THR A 483 -15.81 -4.38 21.56
N VAL A 484 -15.10 -3.56 22.34
CA VAL A 484 -15.02 -3.74 23.79
C VAL A 484 -16.43 -3.68 24.37
N ASN A 485 -16.76 -4.63 25.24
CA ASN A 485 -18.05 -4.69 25.92
C ASN A 485 -18.22 -3.48 26.85
N PRO A 486 -19.20 -2.58 26.62
CA PRO A 486 -19.39 -1.38 27.43
C PRO A 486 -19.64 -1.69 28.92
N GLU A 487 -20.21 -2.86 29.24
CA GLU A 487 -20.45 -3.28 30.63
C GLU A 487 -19.15 -3.59 31.38
N MET A 488 -18.08 -3.97 30.66
CA MET A 488 -16.78 -4.30 31.24
C MET A 488 -15.85 -3.09 31.36
N VAL A 489 -16.14 -2.00 30.64
CA VAL A 489 -15.32 -0.77 30.60
C VAL A 489 -15.03 -0.18 31.99
N PRO A 490 -16.02 -0.02 32.91
CA PRO A 490 -15.75 0.55 34.23
C PRO A 490 -14.72 -0.25 35.05
N GLN A 491 -14.65 -1.56 34.85
CA GLN A 491 -13.69 -2.43 35.54
C GLN A 491 -12.26 -2.20 35.04
N LEU A 492 -12.11 -1.97 33.72
CA LEU A 492 -10.81 -1.67 33.09
C LEU A 492 -10.32 -0.28 33.49
N GLU A 493 -11.19 0.74 33.45
CA GLU A 493 -10.88 2.11 33.87
C GLU A 493 -10.44 2.16 35.33
N SER A 494 -11.15 1.46 36.22
CA SER A 494 -10.82 1.38 37.64
C SER A 494 -9.46 0.72 37.91
N ALA A 495 -8.97 -0.11 36.98
CA ALA A 495 -7.68 -0.78 37.06
C ALA A 495 -6.55 -0.03 36.32
N GLY A 496 -6.84 1.11 35.70
CA GLY A 496 -5.85 2.02 35.12
C GLY A 496 -5.76 2.04 33.59
N MET A 497 -6.59 1.28 32.87
CA MET A 497 -6.69 1.38 31.40
C MET A 497 -7.69 2.47 31.01
N SER A 498 -7.24 3.49 30.29
CA SER A 498 -8.09 4.61 29.89
C SER A 498 -8.68 4.40 28.49
N PHE A 499 -9.93 4.84 28.30
CA PHE A 499 -10.58 4.90 26.98
C PHE A 499 -10.71 6.35 26.53
N THR A 500 -9.73 6.82 25.77
CA THR A 500 -9.61 8.23 25.36
C THR A 500 -10.40 8.55 24.10
N GLY A 501 -10.59 7.58 23.20
CA GLY A 501 -11.40 7.71 21.99
C GLY A 501 -12.71 6.94 22.11
N LYS A 502 -13.84 7.60 21.86
CA LYS A 502 -15.18 7.01 21.86
C LYS A 502 -15.95 7.45 20.63
N ASP A 503 -16.89 6.63 20.18
CA ASP A 503 -17.81 6.97 19.09
C ASP A 503 -18.76 8.13 19.46
N GLU A 504 -19.53 8.63 18.50
CA GLU A 504 -20.49 9.71 18.72
C GLU A 504 -21.55 9.37 19.78
N THR A 505 -21.85 8.08 19.97
CA THR A 505 -22.80 7.61 20.99
C THR A 505 -22.17 7.49 22.38
N GLY A 506 -20.84 7.49 22.47
CA GLY A 506 -20.07 7.22 23.68
C GLY A 506 -20.16 5.77 24.17
N GLN A 507 -20.80 4.88 23.42
CA GLN A 507 -20.96 3.47 23.78
C GLN A 507 -19.79 2.62 23.31
N ARG A 508 -19.21 2.92 22.15
CA ARG A 508 -18.08 2.17 21.59
C ARG A 508 -16.79 2.86 21.94
N MET A 509 -15.84 2.04 22.35
CA MET A 509 -14.51 2.50 22.71
C MET A 509 -13.58 2.27 21.53
N GLU A 510 -13.00 3.33 21.02
CA GLU A 510 -12.23 3.33 19.77
C GLU A 510 -10.72 3.44 20.01
N ILE A 511 -10.31 4.01 21.16
CA ILE A 511 -8.90 4.13 21.54
C ILE A 511 -8.73 3.75 23.00
N ILE A 512 -7.73 2.91 23.28
CA ILE A 512 -7.23 2.62 24.63
C ILE A 512 -5.85 3.21 24.84
N GLU A 513 -5.60 3.64 26.06
CA GLU A 513 -4.29 4.10 26.52
C GLU A 513 -3.98 3.56 27.92
N LEU A 514 -2.69 3.32 28.21
CA LEU A 514 -2.23 3.02 29.56
C LEU A 514 -1.35 4.18 30.07
N PRO A 515 -1.88 5.07 30.93
CA PRO A 515 -1.19 6.29 31.34
C PRO A 515 0.18 6.06 32.00
N ASP A 516 0.34 4.97 32.75
CA ASP A 516 1.60 4.64 33.42
C ASP A 516 2.67 4.05 32.48
N HIS A 517 2.44 4.02 31.16
CA HIS A 517 3.32 3.43 30.16
C HIS A 517 3.82 4.47 29.14
N PRO A 518 5.11 4.45 28.72
CA PRO A 518 5.66 5.49 27.84
C PRO A 518 4.90 5.67 26.53
N PHE A 519 4.47 4.57 25.90
CA PHE A 519 3.55 4.57 24.77
C PHE A 519 2.84 3.22 24.70
N PHE A 520 1.58 3.15 25.10
CA PHE A 520 0.76 1.94 24.96
C PHE A 520 -0.61 2.35 24.46
N ILE A 521 -0.80 2.24 23.14
CA ILE A 521 -2.02 2.69 22.47
C ILE A 521 -2.60 1.52 21.69
N GLY A 522 -3.91 1.33 21.81
CA GLY A 522 -4.69 0.48 20.92
C GLY A 522 -5.74 1.33 20.22
N ALA A 523 -5.92 1.14 18.92
CA ALA A 523 -6.97 1.77 18.13
C ALA A 523 -7.82 0.70 17.46
N GLN A 524 -9.14 0.88 17.46
CA GLN A 524 -10.07 -0.03 16.81
C GLN A 524 -10.08 0.18 15.28
N PHE A 525 -9.86 1.41 14.83
CA PHE A 525 -9.77 1.79 13.42
C PHE A 525 -8.39 1.49 12.81
N HIS A 526 -8.29 1.66 11.48
CA HIS A 526 -7.08 1.43 10.68
C HIS A 526 -6.36 2.74 10.31
N PRO A 527 -5.46 3.27 11.16
CA PRO A 527 -4.72 4.52 10.90
C PRO A 527 -3.81 4.47 9.65
N GLU A 528 -3.44 3.28 9.19
CA GLU A 528 -2.51 3.05 8.08
C GLU A 528 -3.05 3.47 6.71
N TYR A 529 -4.38 3.46 6.52
CA TYR A 529 -5.00 3.84 5.25
C TYR A 529 -4.95 5.35 5.01
N LYS A 530 -4.98 6.16 6.08
CA LYS A 530 -4.89 7.63 6.00
C LYS A 530 -3.46 8.16 5.97
N SER A 531 -2.47 7.33 6.26
CA SER A 531 -1.06 7.74 6.24
C SER A 531 -0.61 8.15 4.82
N ARG A 532 -0.06 9.36 4.69
CA ARG A 532 0.52 9.89 3.44
C ARG A 532 2.02 10.19 3.62
N PRO A 533 2.84 10.16 2.55
CA PRO A 533 4.26 10.48 2.66
C PRO A 533 4.58 11.90 3.19
N GLY A 534 3.70 12.88 2.94
CA GLY A 534 3.83 14.26 3.48
C GLY A 534 3.01 14.52 4.75
N LYS A 535 2.14 13.57 5.14
CA LYS A 535 1.28 13.64 6.31
C LYS A 535 1.18 12.22 6.91
N PRO A 536 2.24 11.76 7.61
CA PRO A 536 2.24 10.43 8.20
C PRO A 536 1.14 10.32 9.25
N SER A 537 0.61 9.11 9.44
CA SER A 537 -0.38 8.86 10.48
C SER A 537 0.20 9.17 11.87
N PRO A 538 -0.49 9.97 12.70
CA PRO A 538 -0.03 10.34 14.03
C PRO A 538 0.27 9.15 14.95
N LEU A 539 -0.54 8.09 14.93
CA LEU A 539 -0.32 6.92 15.80
C LEU A 539 0.99 6.19 15.47
N PHE A 540 1.31 6.08 14.17
CA PHE A 540 2.57 5.51 13.73
C PHE A 540 3.76 6.42 14.05
N VAL A 541 3.59 7.74 13.93
CA VAL A 541 4.61 8.72 14.38
C VAL A 541 4.86 8.56 15.88
N GLY A 542 3.81 8.48 16.69
CA GLY A 542 3.92 8.27 18.14
C GLY A 542 4.69 7.00 18.48
N LEU A 543 4.40 5.88 17.82
CA LEU A 543 5.11 4.63 18.02
C LEU A 543 6.61 4.75 17.71
N ILE A 544 6.96 5.31 16.54
CA ILE A 544 8.37 5.45 16.14
C ILE A 544 9.10 6.46 17.04
N ALA A 545 8.44 7.57 17.39
CA ALA A 545 9.02 8.58 18.28
C ALA A 545 9.27 7.99 19.67
N ALA A 546 8.34 7.21 20.21
CA ALA A 546 8.52 6.50 21.47
C ALA A 546 9.65 5.46 21.39
N ALA A 547 9.67 4.62 20.35
CA ALA A 547 10.70 3.61 20.13
C ALA A 547 12.11 4.21 19.94
N SER A 548 12.19 5.48 19.53
CA SER A 548 13.46 6.18 19.29
C SER A 548 13.84 7.20 20.36
N GLY A 549 13.06 7.32 21.44
CA GLY A 549 13.29 8.28 22.52
C GLY A 549 13.07 9.75 22.12
N GLN A 550 12.27 10.00 21.08
CA GLN A 550 11.95 11.32 20.54
C GLN A 550 10.53 11.79 20.90
N LEU A 551 9.74 11.00 21.62
CA LEU A 551 8.33 11.29 21.88
C LEU A 551 8.11 12.64 22.56
N ASP A 552 8.87 12.98 23.61
CA ASP A 552 8.73 14.26 24.30
C ASP A 552 9.01 15.46 23.38
N ALA A 553 10.05 15.36 22.55
CA ALA A 553 10.41 16.39 21.58
C ALA A 553 9.35 16.56 20.48
N VAL A 554 8.67 15.47 20.12
CA VAL A 554 7.48 15.54 19.27
C VAL A 554 6.41 16.31 20.04
N LEU A 555 6.02 15.85 21.23
CA LEU A 555 4.94 16.39 22.07
C LEU A 555 5.05 17.88 22.42
N GLU A 556 6.27 18.39 22.57
CA GLU A 556 6.54 19.82 22.84
C GLU A 556 6.29 20.74 21.64
N ASN A 557 6.37 20.22 20.40
CA ASN A 557 6.31 21.08 19.21
C ASN A 557 5.55 20.45 18.02
N PRO A 558 4.22 20.21 18.17
CA PRO A 558 3.39 19.46 17.22
C PRO A 558 3.38 20.02 15.81
N SER A 559 3.17 21.33 15.73
CA SER A 559 3.06 22.06 14.47
C SER A 559 4.40 22.11 13.73
N SER A 560 5.52 22.07 14.45
CA SER A 560 6.85 22.05 13.84
C SER A 560 7.21 20.66 13.30
N PHE A 561 6.80 19.58 13.96
CA PHE A 561 7.11 18.22 13.52
C PHE A 561 6.42 17.89 12.18
N VAL A 562 5.21 18.40 11.98
CA VAL A 562 4.45 18.22 10.74
C VAL A 562 4.83 19.23 9.63
N HIS A 563 5.48 20.36 9.94
CA HIS A 563 5.90 21.35 8.94
C HIS A 563 7.40 21.39 8.64
N ASN A 564 8.28 20.89 9.53
CA ASN A 564 9.73 20.93 9.36
C ASN A 564 10.29 19.80 8.48
N PHE A 565 9.42 19.02 7.81
CA PHE A 565 9.82 17.98 6.85
C PHE A 565 10.77 18.48 5.73
N LEU A 566 10.82 19.79 5.46
CA LEU A 566 11.51 20.36 4.29
C LEU A 566 12.52 21.47 4.61
N LYS A 567 12.83 21.74 5.90
CA LYS A 567 13.89 22.71 6.23
C LYS A 567 15.19 21.99 6.58
N ARG A 568 16.22 22.24 5.76
CA ARG A 568 17.62 22.00 6.13
C ARG A 568 17.91 22.73 7.44
N GLU A 569 18.21 22.00 8.50
CA GLU A 569 19.08 22.55 9.53
C GLU A 569 20.44 22.78 8.89
N SER A 570 20.78 24.04 8.68
CA SER A 570 22.16 24.42 8.38
C SER A 570 22.94 24.27 9.67
N PRO A 571 24.14 23.63 9.66
CA PRO A 571 24.93 23.52 10.87
C PRO A 571 25.31 24.93 11.34
N SER A 572 24.83 25.31 12.51
CA SER A 572 25.21 26.58 13.15
C SER A 572 26.67 26.49 13.57
N CYS A 573 27.57 26.97 12.72
CA CYS A 573 28.95 27.24 13.10
C CYS A 573 28.98 28.46 14.03
N ASN A 574 28.76 28.27 15.33
CA ASN A 574 29.06 29.26 16.35
C ASN A 574 30.58 29.35 16.56
N GLY A 575 31.26 30.06 15.66
CA GLY A 575 32.59 30.60 15.89
C GLY A 575 32.49 32.11 16.16
N PRO A 576 33.26 32.68 17.09
CA PRO A 576 33.20 34.10 17.41
C PRO A 576 33.65 34.95 16.20
N PRO A 577 33.11 36.18 16.03
CA PRO A 577 33.36 36.97 14.83
C PRO A 577 34.80 37.49 14.84
N ALA A 578 35.60 37.05 13.86
CA ALA A 578 36.90 37.64 13.59
C ALA A 578 36.70 39.03 12.97
N LYS A 579 37.34 40.03 13.58
CA LYS A 579 37.30 41.44 13.20
C LYS A 579 37.71 41.65 11.73
N LYS A 580 36.95 42.48 11.02
CA LYS A 580 37.32 43.05 9.72
C LYS A 580 38.56 43.95 9.87
N SER A 581 39.53 43.78 8.97
CA SER A 581 40.46 44.85 8.58
C SER A 581 40.40 45.01 7.06
N HIS A 582 40.03 46.21 6.63
CA HIS A 582 40.10 46.68 5.25
C HIS A 582 41.55 46.73 4.76
N HIS A 583 41.80 46.38 3.49
CA HIS A 583 42.63 47.16 2.57
C HIS A 583 42.50 46.65 1.12
N ASP A 584 42.00 47.57 0.27
CA ASP A 584 42.34 47.90 -1.12
C ASP A 584 42.51 46.83 -2.22
N ALA A 585 41.77 47.04 -3.31
CA ALA A 585 41.87 46.40 -4.62
C ALA A 585 43.12 46.90 -5.41
N PRO A 586 43.54 46.29 -6.55
CA PRO A 586 42.76 46.38 -7.79
C PRO A 586 42.77 45.13 -8.71
N SER A 587 41.88 45.21 -9.69
CA SER A 587 41.62 44.35 -10.85
C SER A 587 42.83 43.95 -11.71
N SER A 588 42.78 42.74 -12.29
CA SER A 588 43.34 42.50 -13.64
C SER A 588 42.69 41.29 -14.34
N ASN A 589 42.30 41.51 -15.60
CA ASN A 589 41.85 40.54 -16.59
C ASN A 589 42.88 39.42 -16.86
N GLY A 590 42.40 38.21 -17.18
CA GLY A 590 43.21 37.17 -17.81
C GLY A 590 42.41 35.94 -18.25
N ARG A 591 42.11 35.86 -19.55
CA ARG A 591 41.71 34.62 -20.24
C ARG A 591 42.91 33.67 -20.32
N ALA A 592 42.74 32.38 -20.02
CA ALA A 592 43.47 31.28 -20.67
C ALA A 592 42.79 29.92 -20.42
N ASN A 593 42.68 29.15 -21.51
CA ASN A 593 42.24 27.74 -21.56
C ASN A 593 43.26 26.79 -20.91
N GLY A 594 42.80 25.62 -20.43
CA GLY A 594 43.68 24.46 -20.25
C GLY A 594 43.18 23.32 -19.34
N PHE A 595 42.62 22.27 -19.97
CA PHE A 595 42.75 20.83 -19.68
C PHE A 595 42.66 20.23 -18.25
N HIS A 596 41.69 19.31 -18.11
CA HIS A 596 41.70 17.99 -17.43
C HIS A 596 42.47 17.78 -16.12
N LYS A 597 41.73 17.34 -15.08
CA LYS A 597 42.04 16.09 -14.34
C LYS A 597 40.84 15.59 -13.51
N ASP A 598 40.44 14.36 -13.81
CA ASP A 598 39.59 13.51 -12.98
C ASP A 598 40.28 13.18 -11.65
N CYS A 599 39.52 13.22 -10.55
CA CYS A 599 39.85 12.47 -9.34
C CYS A 599 38.58 11.75 -8.85
N ARG A 600 38.46 10.48 -9.25
CA ARG A 600 37.72 9.46 -8.52
C ARG A 600 38.54 9.09 -7.28
N ASN A 601 37.92 9.07 -6.11
CA ASN A 601 38.41 8.30 -4.97
C ASN A 601 37.23 7.48 -4.42
N GLY A 602 37.26 6.18 -4.71
CA GLY A 602 36.47 5.19 -4.00
C GLY A 602 37.14 4.83 -2.69
N PHE A 603 36.34 4.51 -1.68
CA PHE A 603 36.78 3.74 -0.52
C PHE A 603 35.90 2.50 -0.38
N VAL A 604 36.60 1.39 -0.16
CA VAL A 604 36.18 0.00 -0.26
C VAL A 604 35.70 -0.48 1.10
N ASN A 605 34.58 -1.21 1.12
CA ASN A 605 34.12 -2.02 2.25
C ASN A 605 35.05 -3.21 2.46
N SER A 606 35.61 -3.34 3.67
CA SER A 606 36.35 -4.52 4.12
C SER A 606 35.41 -5.53 4.79
N ILE A 607 35.16 -6.67 4.16
CA ILE A 607 34.63 -7.87 4.80
C ILE A 607 35.78 -8.88 4.89
N HIS A 608 36.14 -9.26 6.13
CA HIS A 608 37.04 -10.36 6.43
C HIS A 608 36.38 -11.70 6.08
N LYS A 609 36.96 -12.46 5.14
CA LYS A 609 36.91 -13.92 5.14
C LYS A 609 38.28 -14.49 4.81
N THR A 610 38.68 -15.44 5.64
CA THR A 610 39.94 -16.15 5.74
C THR A 610 40.26 -17.00 4.51
N HIS A 611 41.55 -17.00 4.14
CA HIS A 611 42.16 -17.78 3.07
C HIS A 611 42.11 -19.30 3.28
N ALA A 612 41.96 -20.04 2.18
CA ALA A 612 42.67 -21.29 1.94
C ALA A 612 43.10 -21.36 0.46
N ASN A 613 44.39 -21.57 0.26
CA ASN A 613 45.13 -21.56 -1.01
C ASN A 613 44.86 -22.79 -1.89
N GLY A 614 45.02 -22.62 -3.21
CA GLY A 614 45.10 -23.72 -4.17
C GLY A 614 45.31 -23.24 -5.60
N SER A 615 46.54 -22.85 -5.93
CA SER A 615 47.05 -22.58 -7.29
C SER A 615 46.86 -23.76 -8.25
N VAL A 616 46.61 -23.53 -9.55
CA VAL A 616 47.42 -24.00 -10.71
C VAL A 616 46.98 -23.24 -11.99
N ASN A 617 47.99 -22.82 -12.76
CA ASN A 617 47.96 -22.14 -14.06
C ASN A 617 47.41 -23.00 -15.22
N GLY A 618 46.94 -22.36 -16.31
CA GLY A 618 47.27 -22.85 -17.67
C GLY A 618 46.22 -22.71 -18.78
N MET A 619 46.40 -21.66 -19.60
CA MET A 619 46.33 -21.62 -21.09
C MET A 619 45.06 -21.95 -21.90
N CYS A 620 45.01 -21.27 -23.05
CA CYS A 620 43.91 -21.04 -23.97
C CYS A 620 43.68 -22.11 -25.05
N ASN A 621 42.51 -21.94 -25.71
CA ASN A 621 42.11 -22.26 -27.10
C ASN A 621 41.56 -23.66 -27.44
N GLY A 622 40.40 -23.66 -28.13
CA GLY A 622 40.01 -24.72 -29.07
C GLY A 622 38.51 -24.97 -29.23
N HIS A 623 37.95 -24.60 -30.38
CA HIS A 623 36.62 -25.00 -30.86
C HIS A 623 36.45 -26.52 -31.02
N SER A 624 35.26 -27.07 -30.79
CA SER A 624 34.50 -27.92 -31.75
C SER A 624 33.23 -28.55 -31.14
N ASN A 625 32.25 -28.77 -32.02
CA ASN A 625 30.96 -29.42 -31.80
C ASN A 625 31.07 -30.90 -31.36
N GLY A 626 30.10 -31.37 -30.57
CA GLY A 626 29.88 -32.80 -30.35
C GLY A 626 28.75 -33.10 -29.36
N SER A 627 27.61 -33.53 -29.88
CA SER A 627 26.48 -34.10 -29.14
C SER A 627 26.76 -35.55 -28.73
N VAL A 628 26.68 -35.90 -27.43
CA VAL A 628 26.26 -37.23 -26.93
C VAL A 628 25.65 -37.10 -25.54
N THR A 629 24.57 -37.84 -25.36
CA THR A 629 23.70 -38.08 -24.20
C THR A 629 24.35 -38.79 -23.00
N GLY A 630 23.98 -38.35 -21.78
CA GLY A 630 23.61 -39.23 -20.65
C GLY A 630 24.66 -39.53 -19.58
N ILE A 631 24.45 -39.02 -18.36
CA ILE A 631 24.26 -39.74 -17.07
C ILE A 631 24.45 -38.74 -15.89
N TYR A 632 23.46 -38.72 -14.99
CA TYR A 632 23.29 -37.87 -13.79
C TYR A 632 24.35 -38.11 -12.69
N PRO A 633 24.54 -37.16 -11.75
CA PRO A 633 23.79 -37.24 -10.49
C PRO A 633 23.13 -35.91 -10.06
N GLU A 634 22.07 -36.11 -9.27
CA GLU A 634 21.19 -35.16 -8.59
C GLU A 634 21.93 -34.13 -7.73
N TYR A 635 21.50 -32.86 -7.81
CA TYR A 635 21.27 -31.94 -6.68
C TYR A 635 20.41 -30.78 -7.18
N ALA A 636 19.10 -31.03 -7.26
CA ALA A 636 18.07 -30.04 -7.43
C ALA A 636 16.91 -30.40 -6.50
N ASN A 637 16.66 -29.55 -5.50
CA ASN A 637 15.39 -29.33 -4.79
C ASN A 637 15.66 -28.29 -3.68
N GLY A 638 14.83 -27.29 -3.44
CA GLY A 638 13.55 -27.00 -4.08
C GLY A 638 12.97 -25.70 -3.52
N MET A 639 12.45 -24.86 -4.41
CA MET A 639 11.26 -24.08 -4.14
C MET A 639 10.07 -25.01 -4.45
N ASN A 640 9.36 -25.45 -3.42
CA ASN A 640 8.07 -26.13 -3.59
C ASN A 640 6.99 -25.21 -3.05
N GLY A 641 6.17 -24.69 -3.97
CA GLY A 641 4.80 -24.28 -3.67
C GLY A 641 4.00 -25.52 -3.27
N VAL A 642 3.21 -25.36 -2.22
CA VAL A 642 2.32 -26.40 -1.69
C VAL A 642 0.98 -26.29 -2.41
N TYR A 643 0.73 -27.18 -3.37
CA TYR A 643 -0.62 -27.59 -3.75
C TYR A 643 -0.97 -28.81 -2.89
N SER A 644 -2.06 -28.72 -2.13
CA SER A 644 -2.63 -29.83 -1.38
C SER A 644 -3.60 -30.62 -2.26
N ASP A 645 -3.30 -31.90 -2.47
CA ASP A 645 -4.20 -32.91 -3.01
C ASP A 645 -5.13 -33.49 -1.92
N GLY A 646 -6.33 -33.88 -2.36
CA GLY A 646 -7.27 -34.77 -1.67
C GLY A 646 -8.72 -34.35 -1.93
N ILE A 647 -9.68 -35.16 -2.34
CA ILE A 647 -9.84 -36.62 -2.44
C ILE A 647 -11.02 -36.82 -3.42
N TYR A 648 -10.92 -37.70 -4.42
CA TYR A 648 -11.99 -38.64 -4.80
C TYR A 648 -11.42 -39.67 -5.78
N GLY A 649 -11.26 -40.90 -5.30
CA GLY A 649 -10.92 -42.07 -6.11
C GLY A 649 -12.16 -42.83 -6.56
N SER A 650 -11.93 -43.71 -7.55
CA SER A 650 -12.81 -44.73 -8.14
C SER A 650 -13.85 -44.21 -9.15
N SER A 651 -14.04 -44.77 -10.35
CA SER A 651 -13.43 -45.93 -11.02
C SER A 651 -13.92 -46.01 -12.48
N LEU A 652 -13.01 -46.41 -13.37
CA LEU A 652 -13.17 -47.35 -14.50
C LEU A 652 -14.10 -47.07 -15.69
N ASN A 653 -13.45 -47.20 -16.85
CA ASN A 653 -13.86 -47.81 -18.13
C ASN A 653 -14.05 -46.89 -19.35
N GLY A 654 -13.10 -47.07 -20.27
CA GLY A 654 -12.94 -46.45 -21.59
C GLY A 654 -14.12 -46.54 -22.55
N ILE A 655 -13.97 -45.85 -23.67
CA ILE A 655 -13.87 -46.45 -25.02
C ILE A 655 -13.38 -45.37 -25.98
N ILE A 656 -12.39 -45.75 -26.79
CA ILE A 656 -11.90 -45.03 -27.97
C ILE A 656 -12.92 -45.23 -29.09
N SER A 657 -13.34 -44.16 -29.77
CA SER A 657 -13.73 -44.27 -31.18
C SER A 657 -13.55 -42.95 -31.92
N ASN A 658 -12.61 -42.97 -32.88
CA ASN A 658 -12.53 -42.03 -34.00
C ASN A 658 -13.85 -42.03 -34.79
N GLY A 659 -14.26 -40.85 -35.27
CA GLY A 659 -15.38 -40.71 -36.19
C GLY A 659 -15.38 -39.33 -36.85
N ASN A 660 -14.80 -39.28 -38.05
CA ASN A 660 -14.91 -38.15 -38.98
C ASN A 660 -16.37 -37.80 -39.27
N GLY A 661 -16.64 -36.49 -39.43
CA GLY A 661 -17.29 -36.01 -40.64
C GLY A 661 -18.67 -35.37 -40.53
N PHE A 662 -18.75 -34.24 -41.25
CA PHE A 662 -19.91 -33.64 -41.92
C PHE A 662 -20.80 -32.64 -41.15
N HIS A 663 -20.61 -31.37 -41.56
CA HIS A 663 -21.64 -30.41 -42.01
C HIS A 663 -22.97 -30.35 -41.23
N HIS A 664 -23.20 -29.24 -40.52
CA HIS A 664 -23.89 -28.08 -41.09
C HIS A 664 -23.69 -26.82 -40.27
#